data_AF-A0A485L0F0-F1
#
_entry.id   AF-A0A485L0F0-F1
#
_cell.length_a   1.000
_cell.length_b   1.000
_cell.length_c   1.000
_cell.angle_alpha   90.00
_cell.angle_beta   90.00
_cell.angle_gamma   90.00
#
_symmetry.space_group_name_H-M   'P 1'
#
loop_
_entity.id
_entity.type
_entity.pdbx_description
1 polymer ?
#
loop_
_entity_poly.entity_id
_entity_poly.type
_entity_poly.pdbx_seq_one_letter_code
_entity_poly.pdbx_strand_id
1 'polypeptide(L)'
;MSAVNTNARRRRSALDDIAADVPLPWLRVVLTLSSYLLFFTDIPRSGYGFHSTPYPAVSTHKYSLLGPYNYRIAKIHRNATTGEFAGFNGSDSALSSVRVWAYKFDTTSLGMRTIAHQLNPPSWDPCLAYARPCGSTTMDIPSVFVMLDSLVTAMASHSLPLAFSVQYKIIDHVDHLFLFGMYQAKQWRVIQAHVFHNPTTLASICQSTPSMAPPVFCHLPWFNLQNLGVSPVQELSDFIRTKAQAYTLGANQTLQVAVITSTSDFTHDAGGVTDTSNKDFDVVALFRAQTCDNATCTTDTVEDYRFEGSILDTNCFTWYRTVRLLRFVGQMYNICRVVALFNGCYAVVRSEPQYTSVSTRVLATFQLGLRVPVQVVIYGSWFSVSLFAMAHIIDSPLLYTDIYYRWISVLGSASIAPIDAVQILSCHMRNVWLMSLAVKFTLLATSTKSHRVRGVLGVRGYVLIFTSFLSIWMDVRIDAIRDTNLQQVTSIPPSLHLSLLRITTSLPFQINNNGIWLDLKTLVLSGVVVFFVLRVALKHELVVPTAVPHCVLVYSSPLLFSTSWFGSLLDPLVDKQGRVQSGFHNKSRQSVHSLMNLAWMTDPLLYAKVCYHSPAVYLYKRIGTFETFYHPLPLKMMAKWKDEDEDMFALVEKRSFVDLPWGDQIRVE
;
A
#
# COMPACT_ATOMS: atom_id res chain seq x y z
N MET A 1 53.54 -24.89 57.70
CA MET A 1 52.52 -23.89 57.32
C MET A 1 52.35 -23.93 55.82
N SER A 2 51.27 -24.55 55.36
CA SER A 2 50.95 -24.79 53.96
C SER A 2 50.34 -23.54 53.34
N ALA A 3 51.03 -22.93 52.38
CA ALA A 3 50.49 -21.85 51.56
C ALA A 3 49.39 -22.41 50.66
N VAL A 4 48.15 -22.03 50.95
CA VAL A 4 46.98 -22.31 50.12
C VAL A 4 47.15 -21.58 48.79
N ASN A 5 47.28 -22.35 47.73
CA ASN A 5 47.42 -21.88 46.36
C ASN A 5 46.04 -21.40 45.86
N THR A 6 45.68 -20.14 46.14
CA THR A 6 44.47 -19.49 45.64
C THR A 6 44.63 -19.10 44.17
N ASN A 7 44.67 -20.10 43.28
CA ASN A 7 44.37 -19.88 41.87
C ASN A 7 42.85 -19.65 41.72
N ALA A 8 42.41 -18.46 42.11
CA ALA A 8 41.12 -17.92 41.71
C ALA A 8 41.14 -17.75 40.19
N ARG A 9 40.66 -18.79 39.49
CA ARG A 9 40.35 -18.77 38.07
C ARG A 9 39.39 -17.60 37.84
N ARG A 10 39.93 -16.45 37.41
CA ARG A 10 39.19 -15.22 37.12
C ARG A 10 38.08 -15.60 36.14
N ARG A 11 36.84 -15.75 36.62
CA ARG A 11 35.66 -15.97 35.77
C ARG A 11 35.68 -14.82 34.75
N ARG A 12 35.80 -15.14 33.45
CA ARG A 12 35.64 -14.12 32.40
C ARG A 12 34.26 -13.46 32.61
N SER A 13 34.18 -12.16 32.38
CA SER A 13 32.90 -11.44 32.52
C SER A 13 31.95 -11.95 31.44
N ALA A 14 30.64 -11.96 31.71
CA ALA A 14 29.68 -12.38 30.68
C ALA A 14 29.72 -11.48 29.45
N LEU A 15 30.10 -10.21 29.65
CA LEU A 15 30.23 -9.23 28.59
C LEU A 15 31.43 -9.48 27.69
N ASP A 16 32.55 -9.93 28.25
CA ASP A 16 33.74 -10.32 27.46
C ASP A 16 33.42 -11.53 26.58
N ASP A 17 32.70 -12.52 27.12
CA ASP A 17 32.28 -13.71 26.37
C ASP A 17 31.27 -13.33 25.27
N ILE A 18 30.28 -12.48 25.56
CA ILE A 18 29.34 -11.97 24.54
C ILE A 18 30.05 -11.15 23.46
N ALA A 19 31.02 -10.31 23.85
CA ALA A 19 31.75 -9.48 22.90
C ALA A 19 32.64 -10.30 21.96
N ALA A 20 33.22 -11.40 22.47
CA ALA A 20 34.00 -12.33 21.68
C ALA A 20 33.14 -13.21 20.77
N ASP A 21 31.99 -13.68 21.26
CA ASP A 21 31.13 -14.64 20.56
C ASP A 21 30.15 -14.00 19.57
N VAL A 22 29.77 -12.73 19.79
CA VAL A 22 28.81 -11.99 18.95
C VAL A 22 29.44 -10.67 18.48
N PRO A 23 30.17 -10.69 17.35
CA PRO A 23 30.81 -9.50 16.81
C PRO A 23 29.77 -8.47 16.32
N LEU A 24 30.13 -7.19 16.42
CA LEU A 24 29.36 -6.05 15.93
C LEU A 24 30.03 -5.47 14.67
N PRO A 25 29.70 -5.99 13.46
CA PRO A 25 30.17 -5.36 12.24
C PRO A 25 29.51 -4.00 12.05
N TRP A 26 30.23 -3.04 11.46
CA TRP A 26 29.73 -1.68 11.19
C TRP A 26 28.40 -1.67 10.42
N LEU A 27 28.25 -2.58 9.45
CA LEU A 27 27.01 -2.71 8.69
C LEU A 27 25.81 -3.04 9.58
N ARG A 28 25.97 -3.92 10.57
CA ARG A 28 24.91 -4.25 11.53
C ARG A 28 24.56 -3.04 12.40
N VAL A 29 25.56 -2.27 12.81
CA VAL A 29 25.35 -1.02 13.57
C VAL A 29 24.52 -0.05 12.75
N VAL A 30 24.91 0.22 11.49
CA VAL A 30 24.19 1.13 10.59
C VAL A 30 22.76 0.66 10.36
N LEU A 31 22.54 -0.61 9.99
CA LEU A 31 21.21 -1.15 9.75
C LEU A 31 20.32 -1.09 10.99
N THR A 32 20.87 -1.40 12.17
CA THR A 32 20.13 -1.37 13.44
C THR A 32 19.72 0.06 13.79
N LEU A 33 20.65 1.03 13.65
CA LEU A 33 20.37 2.44 13.89
C LEU A 33 19.33 3.00 12.90
N SER A 34 19.47 2.70 11.60
CA SER A 34 18.50 3.10 10.59
C SER A 34 17.13 2.49 10.86
N SER A 35 17.06 1.22 11.29
CA SER A 35 15.80 0.55 11.61
C SER A 35 15.09 1.20 12.80
N TYR A 36 15.84 1.52 13.87
CA TYR A 36 15.28 2.26 15.00
C TYR A 36 14.85 3.66 14.58
N LEU A 37 15.65 4.39 13.80
CA LEU A 37 15.30 5.72 13.31
C LEU A 37 13.99 5.69 12.51
N LEU A 38 13.87 4.77 11.56
CA LEU A 38 12.64 4.59 10.77
C LEU A 38 11.45 4.26 11.66
N PHE A 39 11.62 3.38 12.65
CA PHE A 39 10.56 3.00 13.57
C PHE A 39 10.11 4.15 14.48
N PHE A 40 11.04 4.87 15.12
CA PHE A 40 10.71 6.00 16.00
C PHE A 40 10.06 7.16 15.24
N THR A 41 10.43 7.34 13.98
CA THR A 41 9.88 8.37 13.10
C THR A 41 8.65 7.91 12.31
N ASP A 42 8.14 6.69 12.52
CA ASP A 42 6.99 6.17 11.78
C ASP A 42 5.77 7.11 11.87
N ILE A 43 5.33 7.43 13.08
CA ILE A 43 4.18 8.32 13.30
C ILE A 43 4.47 9.77 12.86
N PRO A 44 5.62 10.39 13.19
CA PRO A 44 5.97 11.70 12.64
C PRO A 44 5.97 11.78 11.11
N ARG A 45 6.39 10.71 10.42
CA ARG A 45 6.48 10.68 8.94
C ARG A 45 5.15 10.34 8.26
N SER A 46 4.36 9.46 8.85
CA SER A 46 3.15 8.88 8.23
C SER A 46 1.84 9.30 8.89
N GLY A 47 1.90 10.03 10.00
CA GLY A 47 0.74 10.44 10.80
C GLY A 47 0.07 9.29 11.54
N TYR A 48 -1.01 9.61 12.26
CA TYR A 48 -1.83 8.60 12.96
C TYR A 48 -2.92 7.97 12.10
N GLY A 49 -3.19 8.51 10.91
CA GLY A 49 -4.36 8.22 10.09
C GLY A 49 -5.01 9.51 9.60
N PHE A 50 -6.18 9.40 8.97
CA PHE A 50 -6.87 10.53 8.36
C PHE A 50 -7.77 11.26 9.36
N HIS A 51 -7.30 12.40 9.90
CA HIS A 51 -8.13 13.31 10.70
C HIS A 51 -9.04 14.18 9.83
N SER A 52 -8.49 14.61 8.71
CA SER A 52 -9.14 15.40 7.66
C SER A 52 -8.54 14.99 6.33
N THR A 53 -9.22 15.33 5.25
CA THR A 53 -8.69 15.16 3.90
C THR A 53 -8.37 16.54 3.29
N PRO A 54 -7.32 16.64 2.44
CA PRO A 54 -7.10 17.84 1.63
C PRO A 54 -8.18 18.05 0.55
N TYR A 55 -9.05 17.07 0.33
CA TYR A 55 -10.08 17.12 -0.70
C TYR A 55 -11.27 17.99 -0.27
N PRO A 56 -11.77 18.88 -1.14
CA PRO A 56 -12.94 19.71 -0.84
C PRO A 56 -14.19 18.86 -0.71
N ALA A 57 -15.04 19.20 0.26
CA ALA A 57 -16.26 18.46 0.53
C ALA A 57 -17.36 18.82 -0.49
N VAL A 58 -17.93 17.80 -1.13
CA VAL A 58 -19.07 17.93 -2.06
C VAL A 58 -20.39 17.81 -1.30
N SER A 59 -20.42 16.94 -0.29
CA SER A 59 -21.58 16.69 0.56
C SER A 59 -21.11 16.04 1.88
N THR A 60 -22.03 15.70 2.77
CA THR A 60 -21.70 14.91 3.97
C THR A 60 -21.04 13.60 3.54
N HIS A 61 -19.83 13.33 4.04
CA HIS A 61 -19.00 12.17 3.71
C HIS A 61 -18.50 12.06 2.26
N LYS A 62 -18.79 13.04 1.40
CA LYS A 62 -18.37 13.04 0.00
C LYS A 62 -17.35 14.12 -0.31
N TYR A 63 -16.27 13.76 -1.01
CA TYR A 63 -15.13 14.65 -1.27
C TYR A 63 -14.67 14.57 -2.72
N SER A 64 -14.18 15.68 -3.29
CA SER A 64 -13.64 15.70 -4.66
C SER A 64 -12.18 15.23 -4.65
N LEU A 65 -11.93 13.99 -5.07
CA LEU A 65 -10.59 13.40 -5.12
C LEU A 65 -9.73 13.98 -6.24
N LEU A 66 -10.36 14.16 -7.39
CA LEU A 66 -9.73 14.54 -8.63
C LEU A 66 -10.59 15.60 -9.30
N GLY A 67 -9.95 16.69 -9.71
CA GLY A 67 -10.62 17.74 -10.46
C GLY A 67 -11.65 18.53 -9.64
N PRO A 68 -12.57 19.21 -10.33
CA PRO A 68 -12.86 19.04 -11.74
C PRO A 68 -11.83 19.70 -12.65
N TYR A 69 -11.17 18.89 -13.47
CA TYR A 69 -10.30 19.39 -14.53
C TYR A 69 -11.15 19.71 -15.75
N ASN A 70 -10.80 20.80 -16.42
CA ASN A 70 -11.32 21.11 -17.74
C ASN A 70 -10.13 21.40 -18.66
N TYR A 71 -10.18 20.88 -19.88
CA TYR A 71 -9.13 21.12 -20.84
C TYR A 71 -9.59 20.82 -22.25
N ARG A 72 -8.91 21.47 -23.19
CA ARG A 72 -9.09 21.23 -24.63
C ARG A 72 -8.04 20.24 -25.10
N ILE A 73 -8.49 19.18 -25.77
CA ILE A 73 -7.59 18.23 -26.45
C ILE A 73 -7.12 18.82 -27.77
N ALA A 74 -8.07 19.25 -28.62
CA ALA A 74 -7.77 19.86 -29.91
C ALA A 74 -8.94 20.75 -30.37
N LYS A 75 -8.62 21.90 -30.96
CA LYS A 75 -9.51 22.64 -31.86
C LYS A 75 -8.91 22.57 -33.25
N ILE A 76 -9.70 22.11 -34.22
CA ILE A 76 -9.23 21.88 -35.58
C ILE A 76 -10.10 22.68 -36.53
N HIS A 77 -9.48 23.56 -37.30
CA HIS A 77 -10.12 24.35 -38.33
C HIS A 77 -9.74 23.82 -39.71
N ARG A 78 -10.74 23.64 -40.56
CA ARG A 78 -10.56 23.32 -41.98
C ARG A 78 -10.73 24.61 -42.77
N ASN A 79 -9.70 24.98 -43.51
CA ASN A 79 -9.79 26.12 -44.41
C ASN A 79 -10.75 25.77 -45.57
N ALA A 80 -11.81 26.56 -45.72
CA ALA A 80 -12.83 26.34 -46.74
C ALA A 80 -12.28 26.46 -48.18
N THR A 81 -11.22 27.24 -48.40
CA THR A 81 -10.67 27.48 -49.75
C THR A 81 -9.55 26.52 -50.13
N THR A 82 -8.65 26.19 -49.21
CA THR A 82 -7.50 25.30 -49.48
C THR A 82 -7.77 23.84 -49.07
N GLY A 83 -8.76 23.61 -48.20
CA GLY A 83 -9.02 22.30 -47.59
C GLY A 83 -7.99 21.88 -46.54
N GLU A 84 -7.01 22.73 -46.22
CA GLU A 84 -5.97 22.45 -45.21
C GLU A 84 -6.52 22.49 -43.78
N PHE A 85 -5.88 21.73 -42.89
CA PHE A 85 -6.28 21.62 -41.49
C PHE A 85 -5.27 22.32 -40.58
N ALA A 86 -5.76 23.20 -39.72
CA ALA A 86 -4.99 23.85 -38.66
C ALA A 86 -5.48 23.37 -37.29
N GLY A 87 -4.61 22.70 -36.52
CA GLY A 87 -4.88 22.25 -35.17
C GLY A 87 -4.36 23.23 -34.12
N PHE A 88 -5.07 23.36 -33.00
CA PHE A 88 -4.70 24.20 -31.86
C PHE A 88 -4.90 23.44 -30.54
N ASN A 89 -3.94 23.54 -29.62
CA ASN A 89 -4.01 22.93 -28.28
C ASN A 89 -4.70 23.86 -27.26
N GLY A 90 -4.77 23.52 -25.98
CA GLY A 90 -5.42 24.33 -24.93
C GLY A 90 -4.96 25.78 -24.76
N SER A 91 -3.74 26.13 -25.17
CA SER A 91 -3.20 27.51 -25.11
C SER A 91 -3.23 28.24 -26.47
N ASP A 92 -4.07 27.76 -27.41
CA ASP A 92 -4.17 28.25 -28.79
C ASP A 92 -2.86 28.18 -29.59
N SER A 93 -1.89 27.37 -29.16
CA SER A 93 -0.67 27.14 -29.93
C SER A 93 -0.89 26.06 -30.99
N ALA A 94 -0.23 26.23 -32.14
CA ALA A 94 -0.36 25.34 -33.28
C ALA A 94 0.02 23.90 -32.91
N LEU A 95 -0.82 22.95 -33.32
CA LEU A 95 -0.70 21.53 -33.04
C LEU A 95 -0.55 20.78 -34.35
N SER A 96 0.54 20.02 -34.49
CA SER A 96 0.83 19.21 -35.69
C SER A 96 0.25 17.79 -35.60
N SER A 97 0.03 17.26 -34.40
CA SER A 97 -0.54 15.94 -34.16
C SER A 97 -1.12 15.83 -32.75
N VAL A 98 -2.08 14.91 -32.54
CA VAL A 98 -2.67 14.62 -31.23
C VAL A 98 -2.18 13.27 -30.72
N ARG A 99 -1.96 13.12 -29.41
CA ARG A 99 -1.57 11.83 -28.82
C ARG A 99 -2.73 10.82 -28.90
N VAL A 100 -2.41 9.59 -29.33
CA VAL A 100 -3.36 8.45 -29.33
C VAL A 100 -3.93 8.19 -27.94
N TRP A 101 -3.14 8.48 -26.89
CA TRP A 101 -3.54 8.36 -25.49
C TRP A 101 -4.93 8.91 -25.20
N ALA A 102 -5.20 10.14 -25.63
CA ALA A 102 -6.45 10.83 -25.37
C ALA A 102 -7.67 10.12 -25.99
N TYR A 103 -7.52 9.35 -27.05
CA TYR A 103 -8.66 8.71 -27.73
C TYR A 103 -8.71 7.19 -27.57
N LYS A 104 -7.72 6.59 -26.89
CA LYS A 104 -7.61 5.14 -26.73
C LYS A 104 -7.45 4.67 -25.28
N PHE A 105 -6.52 5.27 -24.54
CA PHE A 105 -6.06 4.75 -23.25
C PHE A 105 -6.66 5.52 -22.07
N ASP A 106 -6.94 6.80 -22.27
CA ASP A 106 -7.61 7.66 -21.31
C ASP A 106 -9.05 7.19 -21.03
N THR A 107 -9.48 7.24 -19.76
CA THR A 107 -10.87 6.91 -19.38
C THR A 107 -11.88 7.85 -20.01
N THR A 108 -11.50 9.11 -20.25
CA THR A 108 -12.37 10.09 -20.92
C THR A 108 -12.66 9.72 -22.39
N SER A 109 -11.89 8.80 -22.98
CA SER A 109 -12.17 8.26 -24.33
C SER A 109 -13.28 7.20 -24.37
N LEU A 110 -13.64 6.61 -23.22
CA LEU A 110 -14.59 5.49 -23.15
C LEU A 110 -15.96 5.88 -23.70
N GLY A 111 -16.43 7.09 -23.40
CA GLY A 111 -17.68 7.65 -23.91
C GLY A 111 -17.75 7.59 -25.44
N MET A 112 -16.79 8.23 -26.10
CA MET A 112 -16.71 8.29 -27.57
C MET A 112 -16.51 6.90 -28.19
N ARG A 113 -15.60 6.09 -27.65
CA ARG A 113 -15.33 4.74 -28.16
C ARG A 113 -16.54 3.82 -28.08
N THR A 114 -17.36 3.97 -27.04
CA THR A 114 -18.60 3.20 -26.88
C THR A 114 -19.61 3.56 -27.96
N ILE A 115 -19.80 4.86 -28.20
CA ILE A 115 -20.72 5.34 -29.24
C ILE A 115 -20.19 4.90 -30.61
N ALA A 116 -18.89 5.03 -30.85
CA ALA A 116 -18.27 4.57 -32.08
C ALA A 116 -18.43 3.04 -32.28
N HIS A 117 -18.30 2.24 -31.23
CA HIS A 117 -18.53 0.80 -31.29
C HIS A 117 -19.98 0.46 -31.67
N GLN A 118 -20.96 1.23 -31.21
CA GLN A 118 -22.38 0.95 -31.45
C GLN A 118 -22.88 1.53 -32.78
N LEU A 119 -22.42 2.71 -33.17
CA LEU A 119 -22.86 3.39 -34.39
C LEU A 119 -21.96 3.10 -35.60
N ASN A 120 -20.78 2.51 -35.38
CA ASN A 120 -19.78 2.16 -36.38
C ASN A 120 -19.51 3.28 -37.42
N PRO A 121 -19.08 4.49 -36.99
CA PRO A 121 -18.84 5.59 -37.91
C PRO A 121 -17.68 5.25 -38.86
N PRO A 122 -17.76 5.63 -40.15
CA PRO A 122 -16.88 5.13 -41.20
C PRO A 122 -15.40 5.53 -41.02
N SER A 123 -15.14 6.62 -40.31
CA SER A 123 -13.81 7.21 -40.16
C SER A 123 -13.18 6.93 -38.79
N TRP A 124 -13.75 6.00 -38.01
CA TRP A 124 -13.17 5.61 -36.73
C TRP A 124 -12.04 4.60 -36.93
N ASP A 125 -10.81 4.95 -36.53
CA ASP A 125 -9.68 4.05 -36.71
C ASP A 125 -9.85 2.78 -35.84
N PRO A 126 -9.79 1.57 -36.44
CA PRO A 126 -9.82 0.31 -35.71
C PRO A 126 -8.75 0.20 -34.61
N CYS A 127 -7.67 0.98 -34.69
CA CYS A 127 -6.63 1.00 -33.67
C CYS A 127 -7.13 1.56 -32.33
N LEU A 128 -8.05 2.53 -32.35
CA LEU A 128 -8.68 3.13 -31.17
C LEU A 128 -9.73 2.19 -30.55
N ALA A 129 -10.29 1.29 -31.36
CA ALA A 129 -11.19 0.23 -30.92
C ALA A 129 -10.46 -1.01 -30.37
N TYR A 130 -9.12 -0.99 -30.26
CA TYR A 130 -8.30 -2.15 -29.87
C TYR A 130 -8.41 -3.36 -30.82
N ALA A 131 -8.96 -3.18 -32.03
CA ALA A 131 -9.03 -4.23 -33.04
C ALA A 131 -7.67 -4.51 -33.70
N ARG A 132 -6.76 -3.51 -33.69
CA ARG A 132 -5.37 -3.61 -34.18
C ARG A 132 -4.43 -2.73 -33.36
N PRO A 133 -3.10 -3.01 -33.33
CA PRO A 133 -2.14 -2.08 -32.74
C PRO A 133 -2.10 -0.75 -33.52
N CYS A 134 -1.84 0.35 -32.81
CA CYS A 134 -1.65 1.66 -33.43
C CYS A 134 -0.26 1.71 -34.08
N GLY A 135 -0.16 2.23 -35.31
CA GLY A 135 1.13 2.37 -36.01
C GLY A 135 2.04 3.48 -35.46
N SER A 136 1.47 4.45 -34.75
CA SER A 136 2.16 5.59 -34.12
C SER A 136 1.56 5.88 -32.74
N THR A 137 2.28 6.62 -31.90
CA THR A 137 1.80 7.17 -30.62
C THR A 137 1.01 8.47 -30.79
N THR A 138 1.03 9.05 -32.00
CA THR A 138 0.29 10.26 -32.37
C THR A 138 -0.55 10.04 -33.63
N MET A 139 -1.62 10.82 -33.77
CA MET A 139 -2.51 10.88 -34.93
C MET A 139 -2.40 12.26 -35.58
N ASP A 140 -2.46 12.28 -36.91
CA ASP A 140 -2.47 13.50 -37.70
C ASP A 140 -3.79 14.27 -37.51
N ILE A 141 -3.70 15.59 -37.60
CA ILE A 141 -4.84 16.49 -37.42
C ILE A 141 -6.01 16.21 -38.39
N PRO A 142 -5.77 15.97 -39.70
CA PRO A 142 -6.84 15.63 -40.63
C PRO A 142 -7.62 14.38 -40.24
N SER A 143 -6.94 13.29 -39.88
CA SER A 143 -7.62 12.06 -39.44
C SER A 143 -8.45 12.27 -38.19
N VAL A 144 -7.95 13.03 -37.21
CA VAL A 144 -8.71 13.34 -35.98
C VAL A 144 -9.95 14.17 -36.31
N PHE A 145 -9.84 15.16 -37.21
CA PHE A 145 -10.98 15.98 -37.63
C PHE A 145 -12.09 15.11 -38.27
N VAL A 146 -11.73 14.30 -39.26
CA VAL A 146 -12.69 13.46 -39.98
C VAL A 146 -13.31 12.41 -39.05
N MET A 147 -12.52 11.84 -38.14
CA MET A 147 -13.00 10.92 -37.12
C MET A 147 -14.07 11.56 -36.23
N LEU A 148 -13.76 12.73 -35.63
CA LEU A 148 -14.69 13.42 -34.73
C LEU A 148 -15.95 13.91 -35.47
N ASP A 149 -15.79 14.43 -36.68
CA ASP A 149 -16.91 14.86 -37.52
C ASP A 149 -17.84 13.68 -37.87
N SER A 150 -17.27 12.52 -38.21
CA SER A 150 -18.04 11.31 -38.49
C SER A 150 -18.81 10.80 -37.26
N LEU A 151 -18.21 10.91 -36.06
CA LEU A 151 -18.85 10.54 -34.81
C LEU A 151 -20.05 11.46 -34.50
N VAL A 152 -19.86 12.79 -34.60
CA VAL A 152 -20.96 13.75 -34.38
C VAL A 152 -22.06 13.56 -35.42
N THR A 153 -21.72 13.28 -36.68
CA THR A 153 -22.70 12.95 -37.73
C THR A 153 -23.51 11.71 -37.39
N ALA A 154 -22.85 10.63 -36.96
CA ALA A 154 -23.53 9.39 -36.58
C ALA A 154 -24.49 9.61 -35.39
N MET A 155 -24.05 10.39 -34.39
CA MET A 155 -24.90 10.75 -33.26
C MET A 155 -26.09 11.63 -33.67
N ALA A 156 -25.86 12.65 -34.50
CA ALA A 156 -26.90 13.59 -34.95
C ALA A 156 -27.97 12.93 -35.84
N SER A 157 -27.67 11.77 -36.44
CA SER A 157 -28.67 11.00 -37.21
C SER A 157 -29.77 10.37 -36.35
N HIS A 158 -29.59 10.33 -35.02
CA HIS A 158 -30.56 9.79 -34.08
C HIS A 158 -31.38 10.92 -33.44
N SER A 159 -32.70 10.77 -33.43
CA SER A 159 -33.62 11.77 -32.86
C SER A 159 -33.75 11.69 -31.33
N LEU A 160 -33.30 10.59 -30.72
CA LEU A 160 -33.39 10.36 -29.27
C LEU A 160 -31.99 10.31 -28.65
N PRO A 161 -31.84 10.73 -27.37
CA PRO A 161 -30.61 10.54 -26.63
C PRO A 161 -30.20 9.06 -26.59
N LEU A 162 -28.89 8.83 -26.75
CA LEU A 162 -28.33 7.49 -26.68
C LEU A 162 -27.91 7.20 -25.24
N ALA A 163 -28.18 5.99 -24.76
CA ALA A 163 -27.73 5.54 -23.46
C ALA A 163 -27.22 4.09 -23.52
N PHE A 164 -26.05 3.87 -22.93
CA PHE A 164 -25.37 2.59 -22.92
C PHE A 164 -24.84 2.27 -21.53
N SER A 165 -24.82 0.98 -21.20
CA SER A 165 -24.04 0.44 -20.10
C SER A 165 -22.85 -0.33 -20.66
N VAL A 166 -21.68 -0.01 -20.13
CA VAL A 166 -20.41 -0.49 -20.64
C VAL A 166 -19.62 -1.16 -19.55
N GLN A 167 -19.16 -2.37 -19.85
CA GLN A 167 -18.10 -3.01 -19.10
C GLN A 167 -16.78 -2.85 -19.86
N TYR A 168 -15.75 -2.37 -19.18
CA TYR A 168 -14.40 -2.27 -19.73
C TYR A 168 -13.38 -2.84 -18.76
N LYS A 169 -12.25 -3.25 -19.32
CA LYS A 169 -11.07 -3.72 -18.58
C LYS A 169 -10.23 -2.51 -18.16
N ILE A 170 -9.65 -2.51 -16.96
CA ILE A 170 -8.76 -1.44 -16.51
C ILE A 170 -7.41 -2.01 -16.04
N ILE A 171 -6.38 -1.88 -16.86
CA ILE A 171 -4.98 -2.12 -16.46
C ILE A 171 -4.31 -0.77 -16.31
N ASP A 172 -3.56 -0.58 -15.23
CA ASP A 172 -2.82 0.66 -14.95
C ASP A 172 -1.61 0.44 -14.05
N HIS A 173 -1.75 -0.51 -13.13
CA HIS A 173 -0.75 -0.88 -12.14
C HIS A 173 -0.11 -2.22 -12.52
N VAL A 174 1.13 -2.43 -12.06
CA VAL A 174 1.89 -3.66 -12.33
C VAL A 174 1.15 -4.89 -11.77
N ASP A 175 0.53 -4.75 -10.60
CA ASP A 175 -0.27 -5.77 -9.95
C ASP A 175 -1.52 -6.19 -10.75
N HIS A 176 -2.02 -5.36 -11.68
CA HIS A 176 -3.13 -5.70 -12.58
C HIS A 176 -2.69 -6.71 -13.66
N LEU A 177 -1.40 -6.74 -14.03
CA LEU A 177 -0.88 -7.67 -15.04
C LEU A 177 -0.92 -9.14 -14.57
N PHE A 178 -0.93 -9.35 -13.25
CA PHE A 178 -0.98 -10.67 -12.64
C PHE A 178 -2.42 -11.16 -12.38
N LEU A 179 -3.43 -10.36 -12.75
CA LEU A 179 -4.85 -10.74 -12.65
C LEU A 179 -5.33 -11.35 -13.97
N PHE A 180 -5.74 -12.62 -13.94
CA PHE A 180 -6.17 -13.37 -15.12
C PHE A 180 -7.64 -13.81 -15.04
N GLY A 181 -8.27 -13.95 -16.21
CA GLY A 181 -9.62 -14.50 -16.35
C GLY A 181 -10.68 -13.69 -15.61
N MET A 182 -11.40 -14.34 -14.69
CA MET A 182 -12.50 -13.74 -13.93
C MET A 182 -12.05 -12.68 -12.93
N TYR A 183 -10.77 -12.68 -12.55
CA TYR A 183 -10.21 -11.75 -11.56
C TYR A 183 -9.63 -10.48 -12.18
N GLN A 184 -9.71 -10.32 -13.50
CA GLN A 184 -9.29 -9.09 -14.16
C GLN A 184 -10.05 -7.88 -13.59
N ALA A 185 -9.33 -6.78 -13.37
CA ALA A 185 -9.95 -5.53 -12.97
C ALA A 185 -10.89 -5.05 -14.10
N LYS A 186 -12.19 -5.10 -13.81
CA LYS A 186 -13.28 -4.70 -14.70
C LYS A 186 -14.11 -3.64 -14.00
N GLN A 187 -14.52 -2.63 -14.74
CA GLN A 187 -15.37 -1.55 -14.24
C GLN A 187 -16.57 -1.37 -15.16
N TRP A 188 -17.65 -0.84 -14.56
CA TRP A 188 -18.87 -0.52 -15.28
C TRP A 188 -19.11 0.98 -15.29
N ARG A 189 -19.55 1.47 -16.44
CA ARG A 189 -19.93 2.87 -16.65
C ARG A 189 -21.25 2.95 -17.39
N VAL A 190 -21.98 4.01 -17.09
CA VAL A 190 -23.13 4.47 -17.86
C VAL A 190 -22.68 5.60 -18.76
N ILE A 191 -22.96 5.47 -20.05
CA ILE A 191 -22.63 6.45 -21.07
C ILE A 191 -23.91 6.98 -21.66
N GLN A 192 -24.02 8.29 -21.76
CA GLN A 192 -25.14 8.95 -22.43
C GLN A 192 -24.64 9.99 -23.40
N ALA A 193 -25.37 10.17 -24.49
CA ALA A 193 -25.00 11.07 -25.55
C ALA A 193 -26.20 11.92 -25.98
N HIS A 194 -25.98 13.24 -26.03
CA HIS A 194 -26.98 14.24 -26.42
C HIS A 194 -26.38 15.11 -27.52
N VAL A 195 -27.18 15.47 -28.52
CA VAL A 195 -26.76 16.40 -29.59
C VAL A 195 -27.68 17.61 -29.55
N PHE A 196 -27.09 18.79 -29.39
CA PHE A 196 -27.80 20.06 -29.39
C PHE A 196 -27.55 20.77 -30.71
N HIS A 197 -28.62 21.12 -31.42
CA HIS A 197 -28.58 21.94 -32.62
C HIS A 197 -28.76 23.41 -32.26
N ASN A 198 -27.79 24.25 -32.62
CA ASN A 198 -27.73 25.68 -32.32
C ASN A 198 -28.03 26.04 -30.85
N PRO A 199 -27.21 25.56 -29.89
CA PRO A 199 -27.45 25.81 -28.46
C PRO A 199 -27.25 27.27 -28.02
N THR A 200 -26.87 28.17 -28.92
CA THR A 200 -26.67 29.60 -28.62
C THR A 200 -27.96 30.30 -28.15
N THR A 201 -29.12 29.79 -28.56
CA THR A 201 -30.45 30.31 -28.18
C THR A 201 -31.02 29.67 -26.91
N LEU A 202 -30.40 28.60 -26.40
CA LEU A 202 -30.85 27.94 -25.17
C LEU A 202 -30.36 28.73 -23.95
N ALA A 203 -31.23 28.89 -22.95
CA ALA A 203 -30.83 29.51 -21.69
C ALA A 203 -29.83 28.63 -20.92
N SER A 204 -29.96 27.31 -21.01
CA SER A 204 -29.00 26.33 -20.49
C SER A 204 -29.14 24.99 -21.20
N ILE A 205 -28.05 24.23 -21.28
CA ILE A 205 -28.04 22.83 -21.75
C ILE A 205 -28.82 21.92 -20.80
N CYS A 206 -28.98 22.34 -19.55
CA CYS A 206 -29.76 21.64 -18.54
C CYS A 206 -31.26 21.97 -18.55
N GLN A 207 -31.72 22.83 -19.47
CA GLN A 207 -33.13 23.13 -19.61
C GLN A 207 -33.84 22.01 -20.38
N SER A 208 -34.88 21.43 -19.79
CA SER A 208 -35.73 20.44 -20.48
C SER A 208 -36.45 21.09 -21.67
N THR A 209 -36.39 20.46 -22.85
CA THR A 209 -37.19 20.85 -24.01
C THR A 209 -38.29 19.79 -24.28
N PRO A 210 -39.39 20.13 -24.97
CA PRO A 210 -40.45 19.17 -25.28
C PRO A 210 -39.96 17.93 -26.06
N SER A 211 -38.86 18.07 -26.79
CA SER A 211 -38.27 17.03 -27.63
C SER A 211 -37.08 16.30 -26.99
N MET A 212 -36.50 16.81 -25.90
CA MET A 212 -35.29 16.23 -25.32
C MET A 212 -35.19 16.42 -23.80
N ALA A 213 -34.97 15.32 -23.09
CA ALA A 213 -34.61 15.35 -21.67
C ALA A 213 -33.20 15.95 -21.49
N PRO A 214 -32.95 16.67 -20.38
CA PRO A 214 -31.63 17.22 -20.10
C PRO A 214 -30.62 16.10 -19.81
N PRO A 215 -29.32 16.33 -20.05
CA PRO A 215 -28.27 15.39 -19.69
C PRO A 215 -28.30 15.05 -18.19
N VAL A 216 -28.01 13.79 -17.83
CA VAL A 216 -28.13 13.34 -16.43
C VAL A 216 -27.22 14.12 -15.47
N PHE A 217 -26.06 14.61 -15.91
CA PHE A 217 -25.19 15.41 -15.04
C PHE A 217 -25.87 16.65 -14.48
N CYS A 218 -26.87 17.22 -15.19
CA CYS A 218 -27.63 18.37 -14.73
C CYS A 218 -28.40 18.14 -13.41
N HIS A 219 -28.57 16.87 -13.03
CA HIS A 219 -29.23 16.47 -11.79
C HIS A 219 -28.26 15.97 -10.71
N LEU A 220 -26.95 15.96 -10.99
CA LEU A 220 -25.94 15.41 -10.10
C LEU A 220 -25.16 16.51 -9.41
N PRO A 221 -24.84 16.40 -8.11
CA PRO A 221 -24.29 17.50 -7.31
C PRO A 221 -22.93 18.04 -7.81
N TRP A 222 -22.20 17.28 -8.61
CA TRP A 222 -20.90 17.67 -9.16
C TRP A 222 -20.99 18.55 -10.41
N PHE A 223 -22.18 18.86 -10.93
CA PHE A 223 -22.32 19.77 -12.09
C PHE A 223 -21.90 21.21 -11.80
N ASN A 224 -21.99 21.63 -10.53
CA ASN A 224 -21.53 22.90 -10.03
C ASN A 224 -20.09 22.74 -9.51
N LEU A 225 -19.14 23.19 -10.31
CA LEU A 225 -17.71 23.05 -10.08
C LEU A 225 -17.19 24.11 -9.09
N GLN A 226 -17.94 25.20 -8.86
CA GLN A 226 -17.62 26.21 -7.85
C GLN A 226 -17.61 25.60 -6.44
N ASN A 227 -18.60 24.76 -6.13
CA ASN A 227 -18.68 24.05 -4.85
C ASN A 227 -17.56 23.02 -4.67
N LEU A 228 -16.87 22.65 -5.75
CA LEU A 228 -15.73 21.73 -5.74
C LEU A 228 -14.40 22.46 -5.57
N GLY A 229 -14.36 23.80 -5.57
CA GLY A 229 -13.23 24.61 -5.09
C GLY A 229 -11.92 24.60 -5.90
N VAL A 230 -11.87 23.92 -7.06
CA VAL A 230 -10.62 23.69 -7.82
C VAL A 230 -10.62 24.30 -9.23
N SER A 231 -11.77 24.70 -9.79
CA SER A 231 -11.88 25.17 -11.18
C SER A 231 -12.40 26.62 -11.29
N PRO A 232 -11.95 27.43 -12.26
CA PRO A 232 -12.55 28.76 -12.53
C PRO A 232 -13.95 28.65 -13.13
N VAL A 233 -14.37 27.45 -13.55
CA VAL A 233 -15.71 27.21 -14.08
C VAL A 233 -16.68 27.10 -12.92
N GLN A 234 -17.77 27.85 -12.97
CA GLN A 234 -18.82 27.78 -11.94
C GLN A 234 -19.75 26.60 -12.19
N GLU A 235 -20.36 26.53 -13.36
CA GLU A 235 -21.24 25.44 -13.77
C GLU A 235 -20.83 24.88 -15.13
N LEU A 236 -20.88 23.55 -15.24
CA LEU A 236 -20.55 22.85 -16.48
C LEU A 236 -21.46 23.28 -17.63
N SER A 237 -22.76 23.42 -17.38
CA SER A 237 -23.76 23.87 -18.35
C SER A 237 -23.48 25.27 -18.87
N ASP A 238 -23.16 26.21 -17.97
CA ASP A 238 -22.86 27.59 -18.34
C ASP A 238 -21.56 27.71 -19.11
N PHE A 239 -20.55 26.89 -18.77
CA PHE A 239 -19.32 26.87 -19.54
C PHE A 239 -19.55 26.41 -20.97
N ILE A 240 -20.23 25.27 -21.17
CA ILE A 240 -20.49 24.75 -22.52
C ILE A 240 -21.34 25.75 -23.31
N ARG A 241 -22.34 26.40 -22.67
CA ARG A 241 -23.15 27.45 -23.30
C ARG A 241 -22.32 28.68 -23.67
N THR A 242 -21.56 29.24 -22.73
CA THR A 242 -20.73 30.44 -22.95
C THR A 242 -19.72 30.17 -24.05
N LYS A 243 -19.14 28.97 -24.06
CA LYS A 243 -18.24 28.54 -25.12
C LYS A 243 -18.94 28.40 -26.47
N ALA A 244 -20.15 27.86 -26.51
CA ALA A 244 -20.96 27.83 -27.73
C ALA A 244 -21.29 29.25 -28.25
N GLN A 245 -21.58 30.20 -27.36
CA GLN A 245 -21.84 31.60 -27.70
C GLN A 245 -20.58 32.35 -28.19
N ALA A 246 -19.39 31.90 -27.79
CA ALA A 246 -18.13 32.47 -28.23
C ALA A 246 -17.77 32.10 -29.70
N TYR A 247 -18.50 31.18 -30.33
CA TYR A 247 -18.34 30.90 -31.75
C TYR A 247 -18.97 32.03 -32.58
N THR A 248 -18.15 32.74 -33.35
CA THR A 248 -18.61 33.71 -34.34
C THR A 248 -19.09 32.98 -35.59
N LEU A 249 -20.40 32.77 -35.70
CA LEU A 249 -21.03 32.07 -36.82
C LEU A 249 -21.42 33.06 -37.93
N GLY A 250 -21.10 32.74 -39.18
CA GLY A 250 -21.62 33.41 -40.36
C GLY A 250 -23.11 33.08 -40.62
N ALA A 251 -23.74 33.78 -41.55
CA ALA A 251 -25.17 33.64 -41.85
C ALA A 251 -25.60 32.21 -42.28
N ASN A 252 -24.69 31.47 -42.95
CA ASN A 252 -24.91 30.10 -43.41
C ASN A 252 -24.26 29.05 -42.49
N GLN A 253 -23.75 29.45 -41.32
CA GLN A 253 -23.09 28.55 -40.38
C GLN A 253 -24.03 28.11 -39.26
N THR A 254 -23.98 26.82 -38.93
CA THR A 254 -24.70 26.23 -37.81
C THR A 254 -23.71 25.63 -36.82
N LEU A 255 -24.07 25.65 -35.54
CA LEU A 255 -23.28 25.06 -34.48
C LEU A 255 -24.02 23.87 -33.89
N GLN A 256 -23.33 22.74 -33.83
CA GLN A 256 -23.80 21.55 -33.14
C GLN A 256 -22.88 21.25 -31.96
N VAL A 257 -23.48 20.88 -30.84
CA VAL A 257 -22.74 20.49 -29.64
C VAL A 257 -23.16 19.09 -29.25
N ALA A 258 -22.25 18.13 -29.38
CA ALA A 258 -22.45 16.79 -28.87
C ALA A 258 -21.87 16.68 -27.47
N VAL A 259 -22.70 16.30 -26.50
CA VAL A 259 -22.32 16.12 -25.11
C VAL A 259 -22.41 14.65 -24.76
N ILE A 260 -21.26 14.06 -24.45
CA ILE A 260 -21.12 12.66 -24.06
C ILE A 260 -20.75 12.61 -22.60
N THR A 261 -21.58 11.97 -21.80
CA THR A 261 -21.41 11.89 -20.35
C THR A 261 -21.11 10.45 -19.98
N SER A 262 -20.02 10.23 -19.27
CA SER A 262 -19.62 8.93 -18.77
C SER A 262 -19.54 9.02 -17.25
N THR A 263 -20.32 8.19 -16.58
CA THR A 263 -20.35 8.14 -15.12
C THR A 263 -20.14 6.70 -14.68
N SER A 264 -19.21 6.47 -13.76
CA SER A 264 -19.11 5.19 -13.08
C SER A 264 -20.16 5.09 -11.98
N ASP A 265 -20.50 3.85 -11.60
CA ASP A 265 -21.17 3.60 -10.34
C ASP A 265 -20.15 3.76 -9.20
N PHE A 266 -20.62 3.90 -7.95
CA PHE A 266 -19.73 3.89 -6.78
C PHE A 266 -19.07 2.51 -6.69
N THR A 267 -17.75 2.49 -6.76
CA THR A 267 -16.96 1.26 -6.64
C THR A 267 -16.48 1.16 -5.20
N HIS A 268 -17.00 0.19 -4.45
CA HIS A 268 -16.63 0.01 -3.04
C HIS A 268 -15.31 -0.76 -2.90
N ASP A 269 -14.45 -0.30 -2.01
CA ASP A 269 -13.23 -0.99 -1.63
C ASP A 269 -13.55 -2.06 -0.57
N ALA A 270 -13.34 -3.33 -0.89
CA ALA A 270 -13.74 -4.45 -0.01
C ALA A 270 -12.73 -4.82 1.09
N GLY A 271 -11.50 -4.29 1.06
CA GLY A 271 -10.41 -4.75 1.92
C GLY A 271 -10.22 -3.94 3.20
N GLY A 272 -11.23 -3.76 4.04
CA GLY A 272 -11.02 -3.10 5.33
C GLY A 272 -12.30 -2.86 6.11
N VAL A 273 -12.19 -2.05 7.16
CA VAL A 273 -13.34 -1.71 8.03
C VAL A 273 -14.00 -0.40 7.61
N THR A 274 -13.23 0.58 7.14
CA THR A 274 -13.79 1.83 6.65
C THR A 274 -14.49 1.62 5.32
N ASP A 275 -15.72 2.09 5.21
CA ASP A 275 -16.41 2.16 3.93
C ASP A 275 -15.77 3.28 3.13
N THR A 276 -15.22 2.90 1.99
CA THR A 276 -14.56 3.80 1.05
C THR A 276 -15.01 3.38 -0.32
N SER A 277 -15.57 4.33 -1.07
CA SER A 277 -15.95 4.11 -2.45
C SER A 277 -15.60 5.32 -3.28
N ASN A 278 -15.27 5.09 -4.54
CA ASN A 278 -14.99 6.14 -5.49
C ASN A 278 -15.98 6.11 -6.67
N LYS A 279 -16.23 7.29 -7.21
CA LYS A 279 -17.05 7.49 -8.39
C LYS A 279 -16.35 8.44 -9.34
N ASP A 280 -15.94 7.92 -10.48
CA ASP A 280 -15.34 8.71 -11.55
C ASP A 280 -16.45 9.22 -12.47
N PHE A 281 -16.26 10.45 -12.96
CA PHE A 281 -17.14 11.04 -13.96
C PHE A 281 -16.32 11.81 -14.99
N ASP A 282 -16.79 11.79 -16.22
CA ASP A 282 -16.22 12.54 -17.30
C ASP A 282 -17.29 13.01 -18.28
N VAL A 283 -17.08 14.19 -18.86
CA VAL A 283 -17.94 14.78 -19.86
C VAL A 283 -17.08 15.24 -21.02
N VAL A 284 -17.43 14.80 -22.23
CA VAL A 284 -16.82 15.23 -23.47
C VAL A 284 -17.82 16.11 -24.20
N ALA A 285 -17.43 17.34 -24.50
CA ALA A 285 -18.19 18.28 -25.31
C ALA A 285 -17.47 18.49 -26.64
N LEU A 286 -18.09 17.99 -27.72
CA LEU A 286 -17.62 18.19 -29.09
C LEU A 286 -18.40 19.35 -29.71
N PHE A 287 -17.70 20.42 -30.05
CA PHE A 287 -18.29 21.56 -30.76
C PHE A 287 -18.00 21.41 -32.24
N ARG A 288 -19.04 21.47 -33.06
CA ARG A 288 -18.96 21.32 -34.51
C ARG A 288 -19.63 22.50 -35.20
N ALA A 289 -18.84 23.32 -35.88
CA ALA A 289 -19.35 24.38 -36.75
C ALA A 289 -19.39 23.89 -38.20
N GLN A 290 -20.53 24.07 -38.87
CA GLN A 290 -20.74 23.65 -40.25
C GLN A 290 -21.27 24.80 -41.10
N THR A 291 -20.74 24.97 -42.31
CA THR A 291 -21.34 25.83 -43.34
C THR A 291 -22.30 24.98 -44.18
N CYS A 292 -23.55 25.40 -44.29
CA CYS A 292 -24.58 24.69 -45.03
C CYS A 292 -25.01 25.48 -46.27
N ASP A 293 -24.71 24.95 -47.45
CA ASP A 293 -25.15 25.50 -48.73
C ASP A 293 -26.24 24.60 -49.32
N ASN A 294 -27.47 25.13 -49.46
CA ASN A 294 -28.60 24.48 -50.13
C ASN A 294 -28.73 22.96 -49.84
N ALA A 295 -28.77 22.61 -48.54
CA ALA A 295 -28.90 21.26 -47.96
C ALA A 295 -27.63 20.41 -47.83
N THR A 296 -26.48 20.80 -48.40
CA THR A 296 -25.19 20.15 -48.11
C THR A 296 -24.43 20.94 -47.06
N CYS A 297 -24.16 20.32 -45.90
CA CYS A 297 -23.39 20.92 -44.82
C CYS A 297 -21.96 20.36 -44.82
N THR A 298 -20.97 21.26 -44.88
CA THR A 298 -19.56 20.92 -44.70
C THR A 298 -19.08 21.41 -43.35
N THR A 299 -18.36 20.56 -42.62
CA THR A 299 -17.80 20.92 -41.32
C THR A 299 -16.57 21.80 -41.51
N ASP A 300 -16.55 22.95 -40.84
CA ASP A 300 -15.44 23.92 -40.87
C ASP A 300 -14.56 23.79 -39.64
N THR A 301 -15.15 23.55 -38.47
CA THR A 301 -14.40 23.49 -37.21
C THR A 301 -14.93 22.39 -36.32
N VAL A 302 -14.03 21.63 -35.71
CA VAL A 302 -14.33 20.66 -34.65
C VAL A 302 -13.44 20.94 -33.45
N GLU A 303 -14.02 20.98 -32.26
CA GLU A 303 -13.29 21.15 -30.99
C GLU A 303 -13.67 20.06 -30.00
N ASP A 304 -12.66 19.32 -29.49
CA ASP A 304 -12.78 18.34 -28.41
C ASP A 304 -12.40 19.01 -27.08
N TYR A 305 -13.38 19.14 -26.20
CA TYR A 305 -13.22 19.68 -24.87
C TYR A 305 -13.71 18.71 -23.81
N ARG A 306 -12.94 18.53 -22.74
CA ARG A 306 -13.19 17.49 -21.75
C ARG A 306 -13.24 18.04 -20.34
N PHE A 307 -14.05 17.35 -19.54
CA PHE A 307 -14.18 17.53 -18.11
C PHE A 307 -14.01 16.18 -17.45
N GLU A 308 -13.22 16.11 -16.39
CA GLU A 308 -13.07 14.88 -15.61
C GLU A 308 -12.95 15.18 -14.13
N GLY A 309 -13.44 14.25 -13.33
CA GLY A 309 -13.28 14.28 -11.89
C GLY A 309 -13.65 12.96 -11.22
N SER A 310 -13.43 12.92 -9.92
CA SER A 310 -13.75 11.76 -9.09
C SER A 310 -14.25 12.18 -7.72
N ILE A 311 -15.24 11.46 -7.20
CA ILE A 311 -15.86 11.68 -5.90
C ILE A 311 -15.53 10.49 -4.99
N LEU A 312 -14.95 10.77 -3.83
CA LEU A 312 -14.82 9.83 -2.72
C LEU A 312 -16.07 9.88 -1.87
N ASP A 313 -16.58 8.73 -1.46
CA ASP A 313 -17.48 8.59 -0.33
C ASP A 313 -16.75 7.77 0.75
N THR A 314 -16.59 8.33 1.96
CA THR A 314 -15.88 7.61 3.03
C THR A 314 -16.35 7.96 4.43
N ASN A 315 -16.35 6.94 5.30
CA ASN A 315 -16.54 7.10 6.74
C ASN A 315 -15.22 7.08 7.54
N CYS A 316 -14.05 7.08 6.90
CA CYS A 316 -12.77 6.90 7.60
C CYS A 316 -12.52 7.89 8.75
N PHE A 317 -13.02 9.12 8.64
CA PHE A 317 -12.82 10.15 9.67
C PHE A 317 -13.50 9.78 11.01
N THR A 318 -14.59 9.01 10.99
CA THR A 318 -15.23 8.55 12.23
C THR A 318 -14.35 7.57 13.00
N TRP A 319 -13.47 6.85 12.29
CA TRP A 319 -12.55 5.88 12.85
C TRP A 319 -11.23 6.49 13.33
N TYR A 320 -10.96 7.75 13.02
CA TYR A 320 -9.67 8.40 13.34
C TYR A 320 -9.29 8.27 14.82
N ARG A 321 -10.23 8.45 15.75
CA ARG A 321 -9.95 8.35 17.19
C ARG A 321 -9.48 6.95 17.58
N THR A 322 -10.12 5.92 17.04
CA THR A 322 -9.78 4.51 17.27
C THR A 322 -8.41 4.19 16.68
N VAL A 323 -8.18 4.53 15.41
CA VAL A 323 -6.90 4.28 14.72
C VAL A 323 -5.75 5.01 15.42
N ARG A 324 -5.96 6.27 15.81
CA ARG A 324 -5.00 7.06 16.58
C ARG A 324 -4.64 6.39 17.89
N LEU A 325 -5.64 5.92 18.65
CA LEU A 325 -5.41 5.24 19.92
C LEU A 325 -4.60 3.95 19.72
N LEU A 326 -4.97 3.11 18.75
CA LEU A 326 -4.28 1.86 18.45
C LEU A 326 -2.79 2.10 18.09
N ARG A 327 -2.52 3.03 17.18
CA ARG A 327 -1.14 3.37 16.77
C ARG A 327 -0.36 4.03 17.89
N PHE A 328 -0.98 4.95 18.64
CA PHE A 328 -0.32 5.60 19.78
C PHE A 328 0.10 4.59 20.84
N VAL A 329 -0.83 3.74 21.29
CA VAL A 329 -0.54 2.71 22.31
C VAL A 329 0.48 1.71 21.78
N GLY A 330 0.36 1.26 20.53
CA GLY A 330 1.32 0.36 19.90
C GLY A 330 2.72 0.95 19.82
N GLN A 331 2.84 2.23 19.43
CA GLN A 331 4.12 2.94 19.36
C GLN A 331 4.70 3.13 20.75
N MET A 332 3.94 3.69 21.70
CA MET A 332 4.42 3.91 23.08
C MET A 332 4.88 2.60 23.71
N TYR A 333 4.15 1.49 23.50
CA TYR A 333 4.57 0.18 23.97
C TYR A 333 5.93 -0.23 23.43
N ASN A 334 6.15 -0.13 22.12
CA ASN A 334 7.45 -0.46 21.52
C ASN A 334 8.56 0.50 21.94
N ILE A 335 8.29 1.80 22.11
CA ILE A 335 9.27 2.75 22.68
C ILE A 335 9.66 2.30 24.09
N CYS A 336 8.69 1.96 24.94
CA CYS A 336 8.95 1.44 26.28
C CYS A 336 9.79 0.16 26.24
N ARG A 337 9.56 -0.75 25.28
CA ARG A 337 10.41 -1.95 25.09
C ARG A 337 11.85 -1.59 24.74
N VAL A 338 12.08 -0.64 23.84
CA VAL A 338 13.44 -0.23 23.48
C VAL A 338 14.14 0.42 24.67
N VAL A 339 13.45 1.30 25.40
CA VAL A 339 13.99 1.91 26.63
C VAL A 339 14.29 0.84 27.69
N ALA A 340 13.37 -0.11 27.90
CA ALA A 340 13.55 -1.22 28.83
C ALA A 340 14.74 -2.11 28.43
N LEU A 341 14.95 -2.34 27.12
CA LEU A 341 16.09 -3.08 26.60
C LEU A 341 17.41 -2.40 26.98
N PHE A 342 17.55 -1.11 26.68
CA PHE A 342 18.77 -0.37 27.02
C PHE A 342 18.96 -0.24 28.54
N ASN A 343 17.89 -0.11 29.32
CA ASN A 343 17.96 -0.15 30.79
C ASN A 343 18.42 -1.52 31.31
N GLY A 344 17.93 -2.61 30.73
CA GLY A 344 18.39 -3.96 31.03
C GLY A 344 19.87 -4.15 30.68
N CYS A 345 20.29 -3.68 29.50
CA CYS A 345 21.70 -3.65 29.11
C CYS A 345 22.55 -2.89 30.14
N TYR A 346 22.09 -1.71 30.59
CA TYR A 346 22.80 -0.90 31.58
C TYR A 346 22.88 -1.60 32.94
N ALA A 347 21.81 -2.27 33.37
CA ALA A 347 21.80 -3.04 34.62
C ALA A 347 22.83 -4.18 34.59
N VAL A 348 22.94 -4.89 33.47
CA VAL A 348 23.96 -5.93 33.27
C VAL A 348 25.37 -5.33 33.31
N VAL A 349 25.63 -4.25 32.56
CA VAL A 349 26.94 -3.58 32.53
C VAL A 349 27.34 -3.03 33.89
N ARG A 350 26.39 -2.47 34.65
CA ARG A 350 26.64 -1.94 36.00
C ARG A 350 27.02 -3.04 37.00
N SER A 351 26.55 -4.27 36.80
CA SER A 351 26.86 -5.39 37.69
C SER A 351 28.30 -5.90 37.54
N GLU A 352 28.99 -5.53 36.45
CA GLU A 352 30.35 -5.98 36.17
C GLU A 352 31.39 -4.98 36.70
N PRO A 353 32.32 -5.40 37.58
CA PRO A 353 33.26 -4.50 38.26
C PRO A 353 34.32 -3.88 37.33
N GLN A 354 34.47 -4.41 36.12
CA GLN A 354 35.44 -3.94 35.12
C GLN A 354 35.09 -2.56 34.53
N TYR A 355 33.80 -2.17 34.54
CA TYR A 355 33.34 -0.90 33.99
C TYR A 355 33.13 0.11 35.12
N THR A 356 34.16 0.92 35.41
CA THR A 356 34.13 1.91 36.50
C THR A 356 33.65 3.29 36.05
N SER A 357 34.02 3.73 34.84
CA SER A 357 33.61 5.04 34.29
C SER A 357 32.17 5.03 33.75
N VAL A 358 31.46 6.14 33.91
CA VAL A 358 30.10 6.33 33.36
C VAL A 358 30.14 6.30 31.83
N SER A 359 31.13 6.92 31.19
CA SER A 359 31.23 6.94 29.73
C SER A 359 31.45 5.56 29.13
N THR A 360 32.31 4.74 29.76
CA THR A 360 32.56 3.36 29.31
C THR A 360 31.35 2.47 29.54
N ARG A 361 30.60 2.69 30.63
CA ARG A 361 29.31 1.99 30.88
C ARG A 361 28.28 2.29 29.82
N VAL A 362 28.10 3.56 29.45
CA VAL A 362 27.12 3.98 28.43
C VAL A 362 27.50 3.39 27.06
N LEU A 363 28.78 3.46 26.68
CA LEU A 363 29.25 2.89 25.43
C LEU A 363 29.07 1.36 25.39
N ALA A 364 29.44 0.65 26.46
CA ALA A 364 29.27 -0.80 26.56
C ALA A 364 27.78 -1.20 26.53
N THR A 365 26.91 -0.41 27.18
CA THR A 365 25.45 -0.57 27.14
C THR A 365 24.92 -0.46 25.72
N PHE A 366 25.36 0.57 24.99
CA PHE A 366 24.93 0.80 23.63
C PHE A 366 25.39 -0.32 22.70
N GLN A 367 26.65 -0.75 22.81
CA GLN A 367 27.18 -1.88 22.07
C GLN A 367 26.42 -3.18 22.40
N LEU A 368 26.08 -3.43 23.66
CA LEU A 368 25.29 -4.60 24.04
C LEU A 368 23.89 -4.56 23.43
N GLY A 369 23.20 -3.42 23.50
CA GLY A 369 21.88 -3.23 22.90
C GLY A 369 21.88 -3.44 21.39
N LEU A 370 22.90 -2.95 20.68
CA LEU A 370 23.05 -3.15 19.23
C LEU A 370 23.33 -4.61 18.82
N ARG A 371 23.75 -5.48 19.75
CA ARG A 371 23.88 -6.93 19.50
C ARG A 371 22.53 -7.65 19.54
N VAL A 372 21.48 -7.04 20.09
CA VAL A 372 20.13 -7.61 20.04
C VAL A 372 19.50 -7.25 18.68
N PRO A 373 19.03 -8.23 17.90
CA PRO A 373 18.44 -7.94 16.59
C PRO A 373 17.18 -7.06 16.71
N VAL A 374 17.19 -5.91 16.03
CA VAL A 374 16.10 -4.91 16.09
C VAL A 374 14.74 -5.47 15.68
N GLN A 375 14.71 -6.38 14.69
CA GLN A 375 13.47 -7.00 14.24
C GLN A 375 12.79 -7.86 15.33
N VAL A 376 13.56 -8.44 16.25
CA VAL A 376 13.02 -9.18 17.41
C VAL A 376 12.45 -8.20 18.43
N VAL A 377 13.13 -7.07 18.62
CA VAL A 377 12.66 -6.00 19.52
C VAL A 377 11.39 -5.35 19.00
N ILE A 378 11.28 -5.05 17.70
CA ILE A 378 10.10 -4.37 17.14
C ILE A 378 8.94 -5.35 16.91
N TYR A 379 9.18 -6.44 16.19
CA TYR A 379 8.12 -7.37 15.77
C TYR A 379 7.89 -8.54 16.74
N GLY A 380 8.69 -8.68 17.80
CA GLY A 380 8.56 -9.79 18.73
C GLY A 380 7.25 -9.77 19.53
N SER A 381 6.78 -8.61 19.97
CA SER A 381 5.56 -8.53 20.78
C SER A 381 4.30 -8.77 19.96
N TRP A 382 3.42 -9.62 20.48
CA TRP A 382 2.08 -9.82 19.96
C TRP A 382 1.21 -8.58 20.10
N PHE A 383 1.37 -7.85 21.19
CA PHE A 383 0.51 -6.72 21.54
C PHE A 383 0.67 -5.57 20.53
N SER A 384 1.90 -5.07 20.32
CA SER A 384 2.13 -3.99 19.37
C SER A 384 1.81 -4.38 17.94
N VAL A 385 2.21 -5.58 17.51
CA VAL A 385 1.90 -6.08 16.15
C VAL A 385 0.39 -6.13 15.91
N SER A 386 -0.39 -6.62 16.88
CA SER A 386 -1.85 -6.67 16.74
C SER A 386 -2.47 -5.28 16.66
N LEU A 387 -2.02 -4.34 17.49
CA LEU A 387 -2.52 -2.96 17.48
C LEU A 387 -2.26 -2.26 16.13
N PHE A 388 -1.04 -2.37 15.60
CA PHE A 388 -0.71 -1.78 14.30
C PHE A 388 -1.42 -2.48 13.14
N ALA A 389 -1.52 -3.81 13.16
CA ALA A 389 -2.25 -4.57 12.14
C ALA A 389 -3.74 -4.21 12.14
N MET A 390 -4.39 -4.14 13.31
CA MET A 390 -5.79 -3.71 13.43
C MET A 390 -5.98 -2.26 12.95
N ALA A 391 -5.07 -1.35 13.31
CA ALA A 391 -5.14 0.04 12.84
C ALA A 391 -5.08 0.12 11.30
N HIS A 392 -4.18 -0.65 10.68
CA HIS A 392 -4.04 -0.74 9.22
C HIS A 392 -5.23 -1.43 8.54
N ILE A 393 -5.78 -2.48 9.15
CA ILE A 393 -7.01 -3.14 8.68
C ILE A 393 -8.18 -2.15 8.61
N ILE A 394 -8.24 -1.20 9.54
CA ILE A 394 -9.30 -0.20 9.57
C ILE A 394 -9.14 0.79 8.42
N ASP A 395 -7.99 1.46 8.27
CA ASP A 395 -7.82 2.60 7.36
C ASP A 395 -7.11 2.30 6.03
N SER A 396 -6.73 1.05 5.77
CA SER A 396 -6.09 0.66 4.51
C SER A 396 -6.92 0.96 3.24
N PRO A 397 -8.27 0.87 3.21
CA PRO A 397 -9.03 1.24 2.02
C PRO A 397 -8.74 2.69 1.59
N LEU A 398 -8.99 3.67 2.47
CA LEU A 398 -8.73 5.08 2.19
C LEU A 398 -7.23 5.37 1.94
N LEU A 399 -6.33 4.67 2.65
CA LEU A 399 -4.89 4.82 2.45
C LEU A 399 -4.50 4.49 1.00
N TYR A 400 -4.98 3.37 0.45
CA TYR A 400 -4.67 3.00 -0.92
C TYR A 400 -5.40 3.86 -1.95
N THR A 401 -6.61 4.31 -1.65
CA THR A 401 -7.29 5.32 -2.47
C THR A 401 -6.44 6.61 -2.54
N ASP A 402 -6.02 7.18 -1.42
CA ASP A 402 -5.20 8.40 -1.38
C ASP A 402 -3.88 8.23 -2.13
N ILE A 403 -3.20 7.09 -1.95
CA ILE A 403 -1.96 6.76 -2.69
C ILE A 403 -2.25 6.74 -4.19
N TYR A 404 -3.29 6.02 -4.64
CA TYR A 404 -3.67 5.94 -6.05
C TYR A 404 -3.86 7.34 -6.66
N TYR A 405 -4.63 8.22 -6.02
CA TYR A 405 -4.90 9.56 -6.56
C TYR A 405 -3.69 10.49 -6.54
N ARG A 406 -2.74 10.31 -5.61
CA ARG A 406 -1.46 11.04 -5.64
C ARG A 406 -0.57 10.63 -6.81
N TRP A 407 -0.73 9.41 -7.32
CA TRP A 407 -0.03 8.92 -8.52
C TRP A 407 -0.75 9.23 -9.83
N ILE A 408 -1.98 9.75 -9.80
CA ILE A 408 -2.70 10.08 -11.04
C ILE A 408 -2.03 11.24 -11.75
N SER A 409 -1.78 11.02 -13.05
CA SER A 409 -1.33 12.05 -13.97
C SER A 409 -2.50 12.54 -14.84
N VAL A 410 -2.76 13.85 -14.85
CA VAL A 410 -3.58 14.47 -15.90
C VAL A 410 -2.70 14.60 -17.15
N LEU A 411 -3.18 14.16 -18.32
CA LEU A 411 -2.44 14.13 -19.59
C LEU A 411 -1.12 13.29 -19.60
N GLY A 412 -0.90 12.44 -18.58
CA GLY A 412 0.27 11.54 -18.53
C GLY A 412 1.54 12.15 -17.91
N SER A 413 1.46 13.28 -17.20
CA SER A 413 2.56 13.78 -16.35
C SER A 413 2.17 13.81 -14.87
N ALA A 414 2.85 13.03 -14.03
CA ALA A 414 2.72 13.10 -12.57
C ALA A 414 3.80 14.02 -11.97
N SER A 415 3.41 14.93 -11.08
CA SER A 415 4.33 15.77 -10.31
C SER A 415 4.15 15.49 -8.83
N ILE A 416 5.04 14.68 -8.24
CA ILE A 416 4.99 14.34 -6.81
C ILE A 416 6.13 15.05 -6.10
N ALA A 417 5.81 15.79 -5.04
CA ALA A 417 6.83 16.41 -4.21
C ALA A 417 7.63 15.32 -3.46
N PRO A 418 8.95 15.46 -3.26
CA PRO A 418 9.76 14.45 -2.57
C PRO A 418 9.24 14.07 -1.17
N ILE A 419 8.63 15.03 -0.46
CA ILE A 419 8.07 14.78 0.87
C ILE A 419 6.82 13.90 0.83
N ASP A 420 5.96 14.09 -0.18
CA ASP A 420 4.79 13.25 -0.41
C ASP A 420 5.22 11.84 -0.78
N ALA A 421 6.29 11.68 -1.56
CA ALA A 421 6.84 10.37 -1.88
C ALA A 421 7.32 9.62 -0.63
N VAL A 422 7.99 10.31 0.31
CA VAL A 422 8.40 9.70 1.59
C VAL A 422 7.19 9.31 2.43
N GLN A 423 6.15 10.15 2.46
CA GLN A 423 4.92 9.85 3.18
C GLN A 423 4.19 8.64 2.59
N ILE A 424 4.00 8.59 1.27
CA ILE A 424 3.40 7.47 0.53
C ILE A 424 4.17 6.18 0.83
N LEU A 425 5.49 6.20 0.68
CA LEU A 425 6.35 5.04 0.94
C LEU A 425 6.21 4.55 2.38
N SER A 426 6.20 5.48 3.34
CA SER A 426 6.08 5.16 4.77
C SER A 426 4.70 4.56 5.09
N CYS A 427 3.63 5.13 4.52
CA CYS A 427 2.26 4.62 4.68
C CYS A 427 2.09 3.23 4.09
N HIS A 428 2.60 2.99 2.87
CA HIS A 428 2.49 1.69 2.20
C HIS A 428 3.27 0.59 2.96
N MET A 429 4.41 0.92 3.58
CA MET A 429 5.19 -0.03 4.39
C MET A 429 4.47 -0.54 5.65
N ARG A 430 3.32 0.04 6.04
CA ARG A 430 2.52 -0.44 7.19
C ARG A 430 1.97 -1.85 6.98
N ASN A 431 1.90 -2.32 5.74
CA ASN A 431 1.51 -3.69 5.43
C ASN A 431 2.49 -4.75 6.00
N VAL A 432 3.70 -4.36 6.43
CA VAL A 432 4.61 -5.22 7.19
C VAL A 432 4.00 -5.75 8.48
N TRP A 433 3.08 -5.02 9.10
CA TRP A 433 2.39 -5.44 10.32
C TRP A 433 1.44 -6.61 10.04
N LEU A 434 0.78 -6.64 8.89
CA LEU A 434 -0.04 -7.78 8.45
C LEU A 434 0.81 -9.02 8.21
N MET A 435 1.95 -8.87 7.53
CA MET A 435 2.92 -9.96 7.34
C MET A 435 3.41 -10.52 8.68
N SER A 436 3.79 -9.64 9.62
CA SER A 436 4.24 -10.03 10.95
C SER A 436 3.16 -10.80 11.71
N LEU A 437 1.90 -10.33 11.64
CA LEU A 437 0.76 -10.99 12.25
C LEU A 437 0.50 -12.37 11.62
N ALA A 438 0.53 -12.48 10.29
CA ALA A 438 0.37 -13.74 9.57
C ALA A 438 1.45 -14.76 9.96
N VAL A 439 2.72 -14.35 10.01
CA VAL A 439 3.82 -15.21 10.48
C VAL A 439 3.56 -15.70 11.91
N LYS A 440 3.13 -14.83 12.81
CA LYS A 440 2.80 -15.25 14.19
C LYS A 440 1.67 -16.28 14.23
N PHE A 441 0.63 -16.14 13.41
CA PHE A 441 -0.43 -17.16 13.30
C PHE A 441 0.10 -18.50 12.76
N THR A 442 0.98 -18.47 11.75
CA THR A 442 1.58 -19.72 11.23
C THR A 442 2.45 -20.43 12.28
N LEU A 443 3.15 -19.67 13.13
CA LEU A 443 3.95 -20.23 14.22
C LEU A 443 3.10 -20.71 15.39
N LEU A 444 1.95 -20.09 15.65
CA LEU A 444 0.99 -20.59 16.62
C LEU A 444 0.43 -21.96 16.22
N ALA A 445 0.25 -22.20 14.92
CA ALA A 445 -0.24 -23.47 14.41
C ALA A 445 0.78 -24.62 14.57
N THR A 446 2.07 -24.32 14.76
CA THR A 446 3.08 -25.36 14.98
C THR A 446 3.11 -25.87 16.43
N SER A 447 3.24 -27.19 16.60
CA SER A 447 3.21 -27.83 17.93
C SER A 447 4.40 -27.42 18.81
N THR A 448 4.12 -27.14 20.08
CA THR A 448 5.12 -26.88 21.13
C THR A 448 6.13 -28.02 21.32
N LYS A 449 5.75 -29.27 21.03
CA LYS A 449 6.68 -30.41 21.03
C LYS A 449 7.74 -30.28 19.93
N SER A 450 7.37 -29.77 18.76
CA SER A 450 8.30 -29.52 17.66
C SER A 450 9.31 -28.43 18.01
N HIS A 451 8.88 -27.38 18.72
CA HIS A 451 9.77 -26.30 19.15
C HIS A 451 10.87 -26.77 20.10
N ARG A 452 10.57 -27.73 20.98
CA ARG A 452 11.54 -28.28 21.95
C ARG A 452 12.64 -29.10 21.29
N VAL A 453 12.34 -29.80 20.20
CA VAL A 453 13.29 -30.71 19.52
C VAL A 453 14.05 -30.01 18.40
N ARG A 454 13.39 -29.10 17.66
CA ARG A 454 13.94 -28.48 16.44
C ARG A 454 14.26 -26.98 16.60
N GLY A 455 13.95 -26.38 17.75
CA GLY A 455 14.03 -24.94 17.96
C GLY A 455 12.75 -24.19 17.52
N VAL A 456 12.66 -22.92 17.85
CA VAL A 456 11.56 -22.05 17.43
C VAL A 456 11.80 -21.60 16.00
N LEU A 457 10.87 -21.90 15.10
CA LEU A 457 10.94 -21.44 13.72
C LEU A 457 10.76 -19.92 13.70
N GLY A 458 11.66 -19.23 13.01
CA GLY A 458 11.56 -17.79 12.78
C GLY A 458 11.82 -17.46 11.32
N VAL A 459 11.13 -16.44 10.81
CA VAL A 459 11.42 -15.90 9.49
C VAL A 459 12.70 -15.08 9.55
N ARG A 460 13.59 -15.27 8.57
CA ARG A 460 14.88 -14.59 8.48
C ARG A 460 14.73 -13.07 8.64
N GLY A 461 15.65 -12.46 9.39
CA GLY A 461 15.65 -11.03 9.66
C GLY A 461 15.60 -10.19 8.38
N TYR A 462 14.84 -9.09 8.43
CA TYR A 462 14.58 -8.18 7.30
C TYR A 462 13.78 -8.74 6.11
N VAL A 463 13.51 -10.05 6.02
CA VAL A 463 12.71 -10.60 4.90
C VAL A 463 11.31 -9.99 4.85
N LEU A 464 10.64 -9.83 5.99
CA LEU A 464 9.32 -9.21 6.06
C LEU A 464 9.34 -7.75 5.59
N ILE A 465 10.33 -6.99 6.05
CA ILE A 465 10.53 -5.58 5.67
C ILE A 465 10.85 -5.47 4.18
N PHE A 466 11.73 -6.33 3.66
CA PHE A 466 12.11 -6.32 2.25
C PHE A 466 10.96 -6.73 1.33
N THR A 467 10.14 -7.70 1.75
CA THR A 467 8.92 -8.11 1.02
C THR A 467 7.90 -6.97 0.97
N SER A 468 7.69 -6.29 2.10
CA SER A 468 6.85 -5.08 2.19
C SER A 468 7.39 -3.95 1.30
N PHE A 469 8.70 -3.71 1.32
CA PHE A 469 9.34 -2.71 0.47
C PHE A 469 9.17 -3.01 -1.02
N LEU A 470 9.35 -4.26 -1.42
CA LEU A 470 9.20 -4.67 -2.81
C LEU A 470 7.73 -4.62 -3.27
N SER A 471 6.77 -4.77 -2.35
CA SER A 471 5.33 -4.69 -2.67
C SER A 471 4.91 -3.33 -3.23
N ILE A 472 5.61 -2.25 -2.86
CA ILE A 472 5.33 -0.88 -3.32
C ILE A 472 5.44 -0.77 -4.84
N TRP A 473 6.40 -1.47 -5.45
CA TRP A 473 6.59 -1.45 -6.91
C TRP A 473 5.43 -2.08 -7.69
N MET A 474 4.65 -2.95 -7.03
CA MET A 474 3.48 -3.56 -7.65
C MET A 474 2.32 -2.55 -7.76
N ASP A 475 2.27 -1.57 -6.86
CA ASP A 475 1.29 -0.48 -6.81
C ASP A 475 1.77 0.78 -7.56
N VAL A 476 2.87 0.68 -8.34
CA VAL A 476 3.29 1.78 -9.21
C VAL A 476 2.49 1.77 -10.50
N ARG A 477 1.86 2.91 -10.80
CA ARG A 477 1.19 3.16 -12.07
C ARG A 477 2.20 3.26 -13.21
N ILE A 478 1.93 2.57 -14.31
CA ILE A 478 2.75 2.63 -15.53
C ILE A 478 1.83 2.94 -16.72
N ASP A 479 1.96 4.14 -17.29
CA ASP A 479 1.11 4.53 -18.42
C ASP A 479 1.29 3.61 -19.64
N ALA A 480 2.49 3.06 -19.86
CA ALA A 480 2.77 2.18 -21.00
C ALA A 480 1.97 0.87 -21.02
N ILE A 481 1.45 0.40 -19.87
CA ILE A 481 0.65 -0.82 -19.78
C ILE A 481 -0.86 -0.54 -19.72
N ARG A 482 -1.26 0.74 -19.79
CA ARG A 482 -2.66 1.14 -19.67
C ARG A 482 -3.51 0.44 -20.73
N ASP A 483 -4.58 -0.21 -20.28
CA ASP A 483 -5.54 -0.89 -21.15
C ASP A 483 -6.95 -0.57 -20.66
N THR A 484 -7.74 0.06 -21.53
CA THR A 484 -9.15 0.41 -21.31
C THR A 484 -10.07 -0.24 -22.34
N ASN A 485 -9.75 -1.46 -22.77
CA ASN A 485 -10.53 -2.15 -23.80
C ASN A 485 -11.99 -2.42 -23.36
N LEU A 486 -12.93 -2.18 -24.28
CA LEU A 486 -14.34 -2.45 -24.10
C LEU A 486 -14.56 -3.98 -24.13
N GLN A 487 -15.31 -4.49 -23.17
CA GLN A 487 -15.65 -5.92 -23.08
C GLN A 487 -17.10 -6.16 -23.46
N GLN A 488 -18.01 -5.36 -22.90
CA GLN A 488 -19.45 -5.53 -23.13
C GLN A 488 -20.16 -4.19 -23.36
N VAL A 489 -20.71 -4.10 -24.56
CA VAL A 489 -21.67 -3.16 -25.16
C VAL A 489 -23.16 -3.38 -24.85
N THR A 490 -23.85 -2.71 -23.93
CA THR A 490 -25.34 -2.89 -23.81
C THR A 490 -26.09 -1.58 -23.93
N SER A 491 -27.13 -1.55 -24.78
CA SER A 491 -28.05 -0.41 -24.86
C SER A 491 -29.02 -0.44 -23.67
N ILE A 492 -29.25 0.73 -23.08
CA ILE A 492 -30.21 0.92 -21.98
C ILE A 492 -31.19 2.03 -22.36
N PRO A 493 -32.41 2.02 -21.79
CA PRO A 493 -33.36 3.10 -22.02
C PRO A 493 -32.77 4.44 -21.54
N PRO A 494 -32.87 5.53 -22.33
CA PRO A 494 -32.44 6.87 -21.93
C PRO A 494 -33.45 7.49 -20.95
N SER A 495 -33.62 6.85 -19.79
CA SER A 495 -34.50 7.29 -18.71
C SER A 495 -33.70 7.94 -17.61
N LEU A 496 -34.09 9.16 -17.23
CA LEU A 496 -33.51 9.86 -16.09
C LEU A 496 -33.66 9.05 -14.79
N HIS A 497 -34.84 8.46 -14.57
CA HIS A 497 -35.10 7.66 -13.38
C HIS A 497 -34.17 6.45 -13.27
N LEU A 498 -34.00 5.70 -14.37
CA LEU A 498 -33.10 4.55 -14.39
C LEU A 498 -31.65 4.94 -14.16
N SER A 499 -31.24 6.07 -14.74
CA SER A 499 -29.88 6.60 -14.63
C SER A 499 -29.57 7.07 -13.21
N LEU A 500 -30.51 7.78 -12.57
CA LEU A 500 -30.38 8.21 -11.19
C LEU A 500 -30.40 7.01 -10.23
N LEU A 501 -31.30 6.04 -10.45
CA LEU A 501 -31.35 4.81 -9.65
C LEU A 501 -30.00 4.07 -9.71
N ARG A 502 -29.41 3.96 -10.89
CA ARG A 502 -28.11 3.29 -11.05
C ARG A 502 -26.95 4.07 -10.42
N ILE A 503 -27.01 5.39 -10.48
CA ILE A 503 -26.03 6.25 -9.83
C ILE A 503 -26.13 6.16 -8.29
N THR A 504 -27.33 5.99 -7.75
CA THR A 504 -27.54 5.88 -6.29
C THR A 504 -27.38 4.45 -5.77
N THR A 505 -27.67 3.44 -6.59
CA THR A 505 -27.54 2.03 -6.26
C THR A 505 -26.39 1.42 -7.04
N SER A 506 -25.23 1.27 -6.38
CA SER A 506 -24.08 0.59 -6.96
C SER A 506 -24.41 -0.87 -7.23
N LEU A 507 -23.79 -1.43 -8.28
CA LEU A 507 -23.89 -2.86 -8.55
C LEU A 507 -23.18 -3.63 -7.43
N PRO A 508 -23.82 -4.65 -6.81
CA PRO A 508 -23.24 -5.33 -5.65
C PRO A 508 -21.94 -6.08 -5.97
N PHE A 509 -21.66 -6.33 -7.24
CA PHE A 509 -20.44 -6.97 -7.73
C PHE A 509 -19.37 -5.98 -8.24
N GLN A 510 -19.65 -4.67 -8.21
CA GLN A 510 -18.69 -3.63 -8.58
C GLN A 510 -17.86 -3.25 -7.35
N ILE A 511 -16.89 -4.13 -7.07
CA ILE A 511 -16.02 -4.05 -5.90
C ILE A 511 -14.59 -3.92 -6.40
N ASN A 512 -13.84 -3.02 -5.78
CA ASN A 512 -12.41 -2.94 -5.97
C ASN A 512 -11.67 -3.71 -4.87
N ASN A 513 -10.60 -4.40 -5.26
CA ASN A 513 -9.80 -5.23 -4.35
C ASN A 513 -8.74 -4.40 -3.60
N ASN A 514 -9.05 -3.14 -3.27
CA ASN A 514 -8.19 -2.26 -2.48
C ASN A 514 -8.16 -2.66 -1.00
N GLY A 515 -7.30 -2.01 -0.21
CA GLY A 515 -7.14 -2.29 1.21
C GLY A 515 -6.30 -3.54 1.46
N ILE A 516 -6.71 -4.36 2.42
CA ILE A 516 -6.03 -5.62 2.79
C ILE A 516 -5.96 -6.61 1.62
N TRP A 517 -6.94 -6.59 0.71
CA TRP A 517 -6.90 -7.46 -0.47
C TRP A 517 -5.76 -7.09 -1.42
N LEU A 518 -5.51 -5.79 -1.59
CA LEU A 518 -4.38 -5.28 -2.34
C LEU A 518 -3.08 -5.68 -1.65
N ASP A 519 -3.00 -5.51 -0.32
CA ASP A 519 -1.86 -5.96 0.48
C ASP A 519 -1.58 -7.45 0.29
N LEU A 520 -2.60 -8.29 0.42
CA LEU A 520 -2.46 -9.73 0.25
C LEU A 520 -1.90 -10.05 -1.14
N LYS A 521 -2.44 -9.41 -2.18
CA LYS A 521 -1.98 -9.63 -3.56
C LYS A 521 -0.53 -9.19 -3.74
N THR A 522 -0.19 -7.96 -3.37
CA THR A 522 1.13 -7.37 -3.59
C THR A 522 2.19 -8.04 -2.73
N LEU A 523 1.88 -8.40 -1.48
CA LEU A 523 2.78 -9.12 -0.57
C LEU A 523 3.01 -10.58 -1.00
N VAL A 524 2.01 -11.27 -1.54
CA VAL A 524 2.20 -12.62 -2.08
C VAL A 524 3.10 -12.57 -3.31
N LEU A 525 2.83 -11.66 -4.25
CA LEU A 525 3.66 -11.49 -5.46
C LEU A 525 5.09 -11.10 -5.10
N SER A 526 5.28 -10.11 -4.23
CA SER A 526 6.62 -9.70 -3.80
C SER A 526 7.30 -10.80 -2.98
N GLY A 527 6.55 -11.54 -2.15
CA GLY A 527 7.04 -12.68 -1.37
C GLY A 527 7.55 -13.82 -2.26
N VAL A 528 6.88 -14.09 -3.39
CA VAL A 528 7.35 -15.05 -4.39
C VAL A 528 8.67 -14.59 -5.02
N VAL A 529 8.79 -13.31 -5.38
CA VAL A 529 10.05 -12.76 -5.91
C VAL A 529 11.18 -12.88 -4.88
N VAL A 530 10.93 -12.49 -3.63
CA VAL A 530 11.90 -12.62 -2.54
C VAL A 530 12.26 -14.08 -2.31
N PHE A 531 11.30 -15.00 -2.40
CA PHE A 531 11.54 -16.43 -2.32
C PHE A 531 12.50 -16.91 -3.41
N PHE A 532 12.25 -16.57 -4.67
CA PHE A 532 13.13 -16.98 -5.77
C PHE A 532 14.53 -16.38 -5.63
N VAL A 533 14.65 -15.08 -5.34
CA VAL A 533 15.96 -14.43 -5.20
C VAL A 533 16.75 -15.02 -4.03
N LEU A 534 16.16 -15.12 -2.85
CA LEU A 534 16.88 -15.59 -1.67
C LEU A 534 17.09 -17.11 -1.72
N ARG A 535 16.06 -17.91 -2.01
CA ARG A 535 16.15 -19.38 -1.93
C ARG A 535 16.83 -19.99 -3.15
N VAL A 536 16.53 -19.51 -4.36
CA VAL A 536 17.04 -20.13 -5.59
C VAL A 536 18.36 -19.51 -6.01
N ALA A 537 18.42 -18.17 -6.12
CA ALA A 537 19.63 -17.50 -6.59
C ALA A 537 20.74 -17.46 -5.52
N LEU A 538 20.40 -17.09 -4.28
CA LEU A 538 21.37 -16.95 -3.20
C LEU A 538 21.50 -18.18 -2.29
N LYS A 539 20.68 -19.23 -2.51
CA LYS A 539 20.66 -20.47 -1.72
C LYS A 539 20.51 -20.24 -0.21
N HIS A 540 19.78 -19.19 0.15
CA HIS A 540 19.51 -18.82 1.53
C HIS A 540 18.21 -19.44 2.03
N GLU A 541 18.20 -19.86 3.29
CA GLU A 541 16.99 -20.32 3.96
C GLU A 541 16.18 -19.12 4.45
N LEU A 542 14.87 -19.12 4.19
CA LEU A 542 13.96 -18.05 4.60
C LEU A 542 13.41 -18.26 6.01
N VAL A 543 13.29 -19.52 6.43
CA VAL A 543 12.85 -19.90 7.76
C VAL A 543 14.02 -20.61 8.41
N VAL A 544 14.47 -20.07 9.55
CA VAL A 544 15.62 -20.60 10.27
C VAL A 544 15.16 -21.01 11.67
N PRO A 545 15.37 -22.28 12.07
CA PRO A 545 15.13 -22.68 13.45
C PRO A 545 16.14 -21.98 14.37
N THR A 546 15.61 -21.28 15.36
CA THR A 546 16.38 -20.63 16.41
C THR A 546 16.34 -21.50 17.66
N ALA A 547 17.51 -21.97 18.12
CA ALA A 547 17.64 -22.56 19.44
C ALA A 547 17.46 -21.44 20.48
N VAL A 548 16.43 -21.56 21.31
CA VAL A 548 16.10 -20.60 22.36
C VAL A 548 16.38 -21.22 23.73
N PRO A 549 16.78 -20.42 24.73
CA PRO A 549 16.99 -20.93 26.08
C PRO A 549 15.69 -21.45 26.69
N HIS A 550 15.81 -22.33 27.67
CA HIS A 550 14.66 -23.01 28.26
C HIS A 550 13.80 -22.05 29.06
N CYS A 551 14.42 -21.09 29.74
CA CYS A 551 13.68 -20.03 30.41
C CYS A 551 12.76 -19.25 29.46
N VAL A 552 13.14 -19.03 28.18
CA VAL A 552 12.22 -18.48 27.17
C VAL A 552 11.02 -19.39 26.94
N LEU A 553 11.24 -20.70 26.75
CA LEU A 553 10.17 -21.64 26.44
C LEU A 553 9.20 -21.84 27.62
N VAL A 554 9.68 -21.69 28.85
CA VAL A 554 8.90 -21.90 30.07
C VAL A 554 8.22 -20.61 30.54
N TYR A 555 8.92 -19.47 30.53
CA TYR A 555 8.44 -18.22 31.10
C TYR A 555 7.92 -17.21 30.08
N SER A 556 8.29 -17.35 28.80
CA SER A 556 7.95 -16.43 27.73
C SER A 556 7.08 -17.08 26.64
N SER A 557 6.65 -16.27 25.67
CA SER A 557 5.99 -16.76 24.47
C SER A 557 7.03 -17.05 23.38
N PRO A 558 7.03 -18.24 22.75
CA PRO A 558 7.96 -18.55 21.65
C PRO A 558 7.77 -17.61 20.45
N LEU A 559 6.61 -16.96 20.34
CA LEU A 559 6.26 -16.03 19.27
C LEU A 559 7.04 -14.71 19.33
N LEU A 560 7.78 -14.46 20.42
CA LEU A 560 8.74 -13.37 20.50
C LEU A 560 9.85 -13.52 19.45
N PHE A 561 10.17 -14.75 19.07
CA PHE A 561 11.17 -15.10 18.05
C PHE A 561 10.51 -15.43 16.70
N SER A 562 9.37 -14.80 16.39
CA SER A 562 8.72 -14.96 15.08
C SER A 562 9.60 -14.49 13.92
N THR A 563 10.48 -13.53 14.20
CA THR A 563 11.66 -13.25 13.39
C THR A 563 12.84 -14.01 13.97
N SER A 564 13.63 -14.66 13.12
CA SER A 564 14.77 -15.44 13.56
C SER A 564 15.81 -14.56 14.24
N TRP A 565 16.46 -15.12 15.26
CA TRP A 565 17.55 -14.43 15.95
C TRP A 565 18.79 -14.31 15.07
N PHE A 566 19.07 -15.36 14.32
CA PHE A 566 20.18 -15.45 13.36
C PHE A 566 19.66 -15.23 11.95
N GLY A 567 20.41 -14.48 11.14
CA GLY A 567 20.06 -14.27 9.75
C GLY A 567 19.55 -12.86 9.46
N SER A 568 20.35 -11.83 9.74
CA SER A 568 20.34 -10.67 8.84
C SER A 568 20.43 -11.18 7.40
N LEU A 569 19.80 -10.48 6.43
CA LEU A 569 19.84 -10.85 5.00
C LEU A 569 21.27 -11.11 4.48
N LEU A 570 22.27 -10.56 5.19
CA LEU A 570 23.69 -10.61 4.91
C LEU A 570 24.55 -11.37 5.95
N ASP A 571 23.97 -11.95 7.00
CA ASP A 571 24.76 -12.78 7.94
C ASP A 571 25.28 -14.04 7.21
N PRO A 572 26.57 -14.40 7.39
CA PRO A 572 27.17 -15.51 6.67
C PRO A 572 26.60 -16.88 7.10
N LEU A 573 26.14 -17.60 6.08
CA LEU A 573 25.98 -19.04 5.90
C LEU A 573 25.64 -19.91 7.12
N VAL A 574 24.34 -20.20 7.20
CA VAL A 574 23.82 -21.55 7.48
C VAL A 574 24.58 -22.57 6.61
N ASP A 575 25.10 -23.65 7.18
CA ASP A 575 25.78 -24.76 6.49
C ASP A 575 24.86 -25.42 5.45
N LYS A 576 25.42 -26.17 4.51
CA LYS A 576 24.74 -26.84 3.38
C LYS A 576 23.55 -27.73 3.78
N GLN A 577 23.40 -28.10 5.06
CA GLN A 577 22.22 -28.81 5.58
C GLN A 577 21.16 -27.91 6.26
N GLY A 578 21.16 -26.59 6.04
CA GLY A 578 20.16 -25.71 6.67
C GLY A 578 20.36 -25.50 8.18
N ARG A 579 21.53 -25.89 8.69
CA ARG A 579 21.92 -25.68 10.09
C ARG A 579 22.78 -24.44 10.18
N VAL A 580 22.44 -23.47 11.03
CA VAL A 580 23.42 -22.48 11.51
C VAL A 580 24.64 -23.29 11.93
N GLN A 581 25.82 -23.02 11.35
CA GLN A 581 27.02 -23.87 11.50
C GLN A 581 27.05 -24.51 12.89
N SER A 582 26.99 -25.84 12.93
CA SER A 582 27.09 -26.62 14.18
C SER A 582 28.44 -26.45 14.90
N GLY A 583 29.28 -25.52 14.42
CA GLY A 583 30.52 -25.05 15.03
C GLY A 583 30.36 -23.87 16.00
N PHE A 584 29.15 -23.45 16.35
CA PHE A 584 29.00 -22.63 17.57
C PHE A 584 29.30 -23.53 18.79
N HIS A 585 30.55 -23.45 19.26
CA HIS A 585 30.98 -24.05 20.53
C HIS A 585 29.93 -23.80 21.63
N ASN A 586 29.75 -24.73 22.58
CA ASN A 586 28.79 -24.58 23.69
C ASN A 586 28.85 -23.21 24.39
N LYS A 587 30.01 -22.55 24.40
CA LYS A 587 30.21 -21.19 24.93
C LYS A 587 29.52 -20.09 24.13
N SER A 588 29.61 -20.10 22.79
CA SER A 588 28.95 -19.07 21.97
C SER A 588 27.43 -19.20 22.00
N ARG A 589 26.90 -20.40 22.24
CA ARG A 589 25.46 -20.61 22.50
C ARG A 589 25.02 -19.93 23.79
N GLN A 590 25.81 -20.01 24.86
CA GLN A 590 25.50 -19.34 26.13
C GLN A 590 25.47 -17.80 26.00
N SER A 591 26.40 -17.23 25.25
CA SER A 591 26.43 -15.78 24.96
C SER A 591 25.18 -15.31 24.21
N VAL A 592 24.74 -16.08 23.21
CA VAL A 592 23.50 -15.79 22.47
C VAL A 592 22.26 -15.98 23.34
N HIS A 593 22.20 -17.06 24.13
CA HIS A 593 21.11 -17.29 25.09
C HIS A 593 21.00 -16.14 26.09
N SER A 594 22.13 -15.59 26.54
CA SER A 594 22.15 -14.43 27.43
C SER A 594 21.50 -13.19 26.80
N LEU A 595 21.76 -12.94 25.52
CA LEU A 595 21.12 -11.85 24.79
C LEU A 595 19.63 -12.13 24.54
N MET A 596 19.24 -13.38 24.26
CA MET A 596 17.82 -13.76 24.13
C MET A 596 17.09 -13.54 25.46
N ASN A 597 17.72 -13.90 26.58
CA ASN A 597 17.21 -13.68 27.92
C ASN A 597 16.98 -12.20 28.20
N LEU A 598 17.98 -11.39 27.91
CA LEU A 598 17.87 -9.95 27.97
C LEU A 598 16.71 -9.41 27.13
N ALA A 599 16.52 -9.90 25.90
CA ALA A 599 15.46 -9.43 25.00
C ALA A 599 14.04 -9.76 25.49
N TRP A 600 13.78 -10.96 26.01
CA TRP A 600 12.43 -11.29 26.50
C TRP A 600 12.16 -10.71 27.89
N MET A 601 13.16 -10.63 28.76
CA MET A 601 13.02 -10.02 30.10
C MET A 601 12.78 -8.52 30.05
N THR A 602 13.14 -7.86 28.95
CA THR A 602 12.95 -6.42 28.75
C THR A 602 11.64 -6.10 28.01
N ASP A 603 10.82 -7.11 27.69
CA ASP A 603 9.45 -6.91 27.25
C ASP A 603 8.54 -6.60 28.46
N PRO A 604 7.90 -5.41 28.55
CA PRO A 604 7.17 -5.00 29.75
C PRO A 604 6.04 -5.95 30.17
N LEU A 605 5.28 -6.51 29.22
CA LEU A 605 4.16 -7.41 29.54
C LEU A 605 4.67 -8.79 30.00
N LEU A 606 5.67 -9.33 29.31
CA LEU A 606 6.26 -10.61 29.70
C LEU A 606 6.97 -10.50 31.06
N TYR A 607 7.70 -9.41 31.29
CA TYR A 607 8.36 -9.16 32.56
C TYR A 607 7.36 -8.98 33.70
N ALA A 608 6.31 -8.18 33.50
CA ALA A 608 5.24 -8.01 34.49
C ALA A 608 4.57 -9.36 34.82
N LYS A 609 4.34 -10.21 33.83
CA LYS A 609 3.82 -11.58 34.03
C LYS A 609 4.77 -12.42 34.88
N VAL A 610 6.08 -12.35 34.64
CA VAL A 610 7.08 -13.07 35.43
C VAL A 610 7.18 -12.54 36.85
N CYS A 611 7.14 -11.22 37.05
CA CYS A 611 7.07 -10.62 38.39
C CYS A 611 5.82 -11.09 39.14
N TYR A 612 4.67 -11.09 38.47
CA TYR A 612 3.40 -11.52 39.05
C TYR A 612 3.40 -13.00 39.48
N HIS A 613 3.92 -13.89 38.63
CA HIS A 613 3.95 -15.33 38.94
C HIS A 613 5.15 -15.77 39.78
N SER A 614 6.22 -14.97 39.85
CA SER A 614 7.46 -15.25 40.58
C SER A 614 7.94 -16.69 40.41
N PRO A 615 8.21 -17.13 39.17
CA PRO A 615 8.54 -18.53 38.89
C PRO A 615 9.86 -18.94 39.56
N ALA A 616 9.92 -20.19 40.03
CA ALA A 616 11.10 -20.72 40.69
C ALA A 616 12.19 -21.15 39.70
N VAL A 617 13.44 -20.85 40.01
CA VAL A 617 14.63 -21.34 39.30
C VAL A 617 15.48 -22.17 40.24
N TYR A 618 16.05 -23.25 39.71
CA TYR A 618 16.81 -24.23 40.45
C TYR A 618 18.30 -24.11 40.10
N LEU A 619 19.15 -24.00 41.12
CA LEU A 619 20.60 -24.04 40.98
C LEU A 619 21.06 -25.49 41.10
N TYR A 620 21.59 -26.03 40.02
CA TYR A 620 22.15 -27.38 39.98
C TYR A 620 23.67 -27.32 40.02
N LYS A 621 24.26 -28.34 40.63
CA LYS A 621 25.70 -28.61 40.62
C LYS A 621 25.92 -29.98 40.00
N ARG A 622 26.70 -30.04 38.93
CA ARG A 622 27.05 -31.29 38.29
C ARG A 622 28.07 -32.05 39.14
N ILE A 623 27.76 -33.31 39.46
CA ILE A 623 28.63 -34.21 40.21
C ILE A 623 29.78 -34.63 39.28
N GLY A 624 31.02 -34.52 39.76
CA GLY A 624 32.23 -34.78 38.98
C GLY A 624 32.93 -33.51 38.47
N THR A 625 32.23 -32.61 37.76
CA THR A 625 32.85 -31.38 37.23
C THR A 625 32.77 -30.18 38.18
N PHE A 626 31.92 -30.27 39.22
CA PHE A 626 31.62 -29.17 40.16
C PHE A 626 31.07 -27.90 39.51
N GLU A 627 30.60 -28.00 38.26
CA GLU A 627 30.05 -26.88 37.52
C GLU A 627 28.62 -26.58 37.99
N THR A 628 28.32 -25.30 38.24
CA THR A 628 27.00 -24.84 38.68
C THR A 628 26.30 -24.05 37.59
N PHE A 629 25.00 -24.30 37.42
CA PHE A 629 24.16 -23.62 36.44
C PHE A 629 22.72 -23.48 36.94
N TYR A 630 22.03 -22.44 36.48
CA TYR A 630 20.62 -22.18 36.80
C TYR A 630 19.73 -22.76 35.70
N HIS A 631 18.65 -23.45 36.09
CA HIS A 631 17.71 -24.05 35.15
C HIS A 631 16.26 -23.90 35.62
N PRO A 632 15.29 -23.63 34.72
CA PRO A 632 13.89 -23.41 35.10
C PRO A 632 13.12 -24.70 35.43
N LEU A 633 13.55 -25.85 34.89
CA LEU A 633 12.87 -27.13 35.12
C LEU A 633 13.36 -27.84 36.40
N PRO A 634 12.47 -28.59 37.09
CA PRO A 634 12.85 -29.49 38.18
C PRO A 634 13.81 -30.60 37.74
N LEU A 635 14.49 -31.23 38.71
CA LEU A 635 15.62 -32.16 38.50
C LEU A 635 15.30 -33.24 37.46
N LYS A 636 14.18 -33.96 37.64
CA LYS A 636 13.76 -35.04 36.73
C LYS A 636 13.57 -34.59 35.29
N MET A 637 12.95 -33.43 35.12
CA MET A 637 12.67 -32.88 33.79
C MET A 637 13.91 -32.29 33.13
N MET A 638 14.82 -31.71 33.93
CA MET A 638 16.10 -31.18 33.48
C MET A 638 17.05 -32.31 33.07
N ALA A 639 17.20 -33.35 33.90
CA ALA A 639 18.03 -34.52 33.61
C ALA A 639 17.56 -35.26 32.34
N LYS A 640 16.25 -35.52 32.24
CA LYS A 640 15.64 -36.07 31.03
C LYS A 640 15.88 -35.19 29.79
N TRP A 641 15.97 -33.87 29.96
CA TRP A 641 16.22 -32.97 28.84
C TRP A 641 17.70 -32.96 28.42
N LYS A 642 18.64 -33.02 29.37
CA LYS A 642 20.07 -33.15 29.09
C LYS A 642 20.47 -34.53 28.58
N ASP A 643 19.54 -35.49 28.59
CA ASP A 643 19.77 -36.90 28.27
C ASP A 643 20.84 -37.50 29.20
N GLU A 644 20.76 -37.13 30.48
CA GLU A 644 21.68 -37.53 31.54
C GLU A 644 20.89 -38.06 32.73
N ASP A 645 21.53 -38.92 33.53
CA ASP A 645 20.91 -39.47 34.74
C ASP A 645 20.73 -38.40 35.82
N GLU A 646 19.62 -38.49 36.57
CA GLU A 646 19.29 -37.55 37.66
C GLU A 646 20.41 -37.51 38.73
N ASP A 647 21.07 -38.64 38.95
CA ASP A 647 22.15 -38.83 39.93
C ASP A 647 23.42 -38.03 39.59
N MET A 648 23.54 -37.53 38.35
CA MET A 648 24.67 -36.69 37.92
C MET A 648 24.55 -35.24 38.41
N PHE A 649 23.43 -34.86 39.04
CA PHE A 649 23.17 -33.48 39.44
C PHE A 649 22.67 -33.39 40.88
N ALA A 650 23.32 -32.53 41.67
CA ALA A 650 22.85 -32.15 42.99
C ALA A 650 22.08 -30.81 42.91
N LEU A 651 20.86 -30.77 43.44
CA LEU A 651 20.15 -29.52 43.67
C LEU A 651 20.82 -28.77 44.83
N VAL A 652 21.36 -27.58 44.55
CA VAL A 652 22.01 -26.73 45.55
C VAL A 652 20.99 -25.81 46.21
N GLU A 653 20.18 -25.15 45.39
CA GLU A 653 19.29 -24.09 45.86
C GLU A 653 18.08 -23.92 44.95
N LYS A 654 16.97 -23.45 45.53
CA LYS A 654 15.78 -23.01 44.81
C LYS A 654 15.51 -21.54 45.16
N ARG A 655 15.44 -20.67 44.17
CA ARG A 655 15.14 -19.24 44.34
C ARG A 655 14.02 -18.79 43.40
N SER A 656 13.38 -17.66 43.70
CA SER A 656 12.55 -16.98 42.70
C SER A 656 13.45 -16.43 41.60
N PHE A 657 12.99 -16.46 40.35
CA PHE A 657 13.69 -15.85 39.23
C PHE A 657 13.96 -14.36 39.45
N VAL A 658 12.99 -13.65 40.03
CA VAL A 658 13.04 -12.20 40.24
C VAL A 658 14.07 -11.81 41.31
N ASP A 659 14.36 -12.73 42.24
CA ASP A 659 15.33 -12.50 43.33
C ASP A 659 16.79 -12.66 42.86
N LEU A 660 17.00 -13.24 41.68
CA LEU A 660 18.33 -13.36 41.11
C LEU A 660 18.84 -11.99 40.62
N PRO A 661 20.14 -11.67 40.80
CA PRO A 661 20.70 -10.47 40.19
C PRO A 661 20.64 -10.58 38.65
N TRP A 662 20.50 -9.44 37.96
CA TRP A 662 20.39 -9.40 36.49
C TRP A 662 21.48 -10.19 35.75
N GLY A 663 22.72 -10.16 36.26
CA GLY A 663 23.84 -10.92 35.69
C GLY A 663 23.66 -12.44 35.75
N ASP A 664 22.94 -12.96 36.76
CA ASP A 664 22.59 -14.38 36.87
C ASP A 664 21.31 -14.71 36.11
N GLN A 665 20.33 -13.79 36.08
CA GLN A 665 19.08 -13.97 35.33
C GLN A 665 19.32 -14.19 33.83
N ILE A 666 20.26 -13.45 33.23
CA ILE A 666 20.59 -13.64 31.81
C ILE A 666 21.30 -14.98 31.55
N ARG A 667 21.92 -15.60 32.56
CA ARG A 667 22.67 -16.86 32.43
C ARG A 667 21.82 -18.11 32.70
N VAL A 668 20.53 -17.95 32.97
CA VAL A 668 19.61 -19.08 33.15
C VAL A 668 19.48 -19.82 31.82
N GLU A 669 19.70 -21.14 31.85
CA GLU A 669 19.69 -22.00 30.65
C GLU A 669 18.33 -22.07 29.94
#